data_AF-A0AA48LCD1-F1
#
_entry.id   AF-A0AA48LCD1-F1
#
_cell.length_a   1.000
_cell.length_b   1.000
_cell.length_c   1.000
_cell.angle_alpha   90.00
_cell.angle_beta   90.00
_cell.angle_gamma   90.00
#
_symmetry.space_group_name_H-M   'P 1'
#
loop_
_entity.id
_entity.type
_entity.pdbx_description
1 polymer ?
#
loop_
_entity_poly.entity_id
_entity_poly.type
_entity_poly.pdbx_seq_one_letter_code
_entity_poly.pdbx_strand_id
1 'polypeptide(L)'
;MKTLKNKRSREILKILATESKPLTINTIAMRLDVSNRSIRNDLNDLDAFLQSKYPGIQLFKKPRIGVWLETDTKSQNLLNRLIKESSSYTSPFSAEDRRFFLIKKLLLTQSHLTMQQLADELFVSRVTVYNDLEDVETWLKPYEITLKRKQKEGVSLHGNEQQIRNAMADLLDILKTDQDLEDILQINDGMIDSRIDYVNYLQLKELFPDTDLNGIETILKNAERDAEFPLAEDAFTCLLIHIAISMERIKKNKDIKMESDQLLVIQQKKEYEIARKITKGVEEIYHLKIPEAEVGYISLHILGSKMQQGFTIDKSEDIIEKSDDHVRVLAKEIINLVGIVLSTDLHSDQQLLTGLILHLRPTINRLKYGLRLKNPLLDEIKLKYPSIFGAAWSSSVLFEKYYGIKVTEEEVAYLAMHFGAALERKKTLTRAVIVCSSGIGTAQLAAVRLEHSISDLKIIEITSVNDVSKIKSLNYDIIISTIPLRGYDKPVVLINPLVSDRDIQNIRKYINNVSGTKNFQSDSLEGPHPALYSKELIYPQIALPDSETAIRFLGNALETQGAVIKGFAQSCLEREKITNTSIGFGIAIPHGEQPFVTRPSVAILTLDKPITWGDESVDILFMLAFKFDDSRYVRKFFKRFYAMIRDKTLVHAIRTAKDSDTIYQIVTGKEVKHERNY
;
A
#
# COMPACT_ATOMS: atom_id res chain seq x y z
N MET A 1 -14.32 -2.39 -44.28
CA MET A 1 -15.03 -1.13 -43.93
C MET A 1 -14.05 -0.21 -43.20
N LYS A 2 -13.83 1.04 -43.64
CA LYS A 2 -12.93 1.98 -42.92
C LYS A 2 -13.59 2.42 -41.60
N THR A 3 -13.06 1.98 -40.46
CA THR A 3 -13.34 2.50 -39.11
C THR A 3 -12.43 3.70 -38.83
N LEU A 4 -12.83 4.62 -37.93
CA LEU A 4 -11.98 5.75 -37.54
C LEU A 4 -10.72 5.21 -36.85
N LYS A 5 -9.57 5.36 -37.51
CA LYS A 5 -8.34 4.57 -37.25
C LYS A 5 -7.54 4.94 -35.99
N ASN A 6 -7.80 6.07 -35.32
CA ASN A 6 -6.93 6.58 -34.23
C ASN A 6 -7.73 7.20 -33.05
N LYS A 7 -7.39 6.92 -31.77
CA LYS A 7 -7.94 7.60 -30.53
C LYS A 7 -7.94 9.08 -30.77
N ARG A 8 -6.82 9.58 -31.29
CA ARG A 8 -6.57 11.00 -31.44
C ARG A 8 -7.55 11.64 -32.42
N SER A 9 -7.95 10.96 -33.50
CA SER A 9 -9.01 11.44 -34.37
C SER A 9 -10.39 11.45 -33.68
N ARG A 10 -10.65 10.54 -32.72
CA ARG A 10 -11.88 10.53 -31.91
C ARG A 10 -11.88 11.64 -30.87
N GLU A 11 -10.76 11.86 -30.20
CA GLU A 11 -10.58 12.96 -29.25
C GLU A 11 -10.63 14.31 -29.95
N ILE A 12 -10.03 14.43 -31.14
CA ILE A 12 -10.22 15.60 -32.01
C ILE A 12 -11.69 15.77 -32.37
N LEU A 13 -12.41 14.70 -32.73
CA LEU A 13 -13.85 14.75 -33.01
C LEU A 13 -14.66 15.19 -31.79
N LYS A 14 -14.37 14.69 -30.59
CA LYS A 14 -15.00 15.10 -29.33
C LYS A 14 -14.74 16.58 -29.03
N ILE A 15 -13.47 17.00 -29.08
CA ILE A 15 -13.04 18.40 -28.86
C ILE A 15 -13.76 19.34 -29.84
N LEU A 16 -13.83 18.98 -31.12
CA LEU A 16 -14.49 19.80 -32.14
C LEU A 16 -16.02 19.78 -32.03
N ALA A 17 -16.60 18.74 -31.42
CA ALA A 17 -18.05 18.62 -31.23
C ALA A 17 -18.57 19.33 -29.99
N THR A 18 -17.74 19.50 -28.96
CA THR A 18 -18.11 20.21 -27.71
C THR A 18 -17.83 21.71 -27.77
N GLU A 19 -17.01 22.16 -28.72
CA GLU A 19 -16.57 23.55 -28.81
C GLU A 19 -17.42 24.34 -29.82
N SER A 20 -17.98 25.46 -29.36
CA SER A 20 -18.83 26.35 -30.17
C SER A 20 -18.04 27.30 -31.08
N LYS A 21 -16.71 27.34 -30.97
CA LYS A 21 -15.82 28.24 -31.71
C LYS A 21 -14.72 27.47 -32.44
N PRO A 22 -14.25 27.98 -33.60
CA PRO A 22 -13.11 27.40 -34.30
C PRO A 22 -11.84 27.34 -33.43
N LEU A 23 -11.16 26.18 -33.45
CA LEU A 23 -9.92 25.96 -32.70
C LEU A 23 -8.70 25.95 -33.62
N THR A 24 -7.58 26.48 -33.15
CA THR A 24 -6.34 26.38 -33.91
C THR A 24 -5.71 24.99 -33.77
N ILE A 25 -4.96 24.56 -34.79
CA ILE A 25 -4.19 23.30 -34.74
C ILE A 25 -3.27 23.25 -33.52
N ASN A 26 -2.67 24.40 -33.14
CA ASN A 26 -1.79 24.48 -31.99
C ASN A 26 -2.53 24.30 -30.66
N THR A 27 -3.76 24.81 -30.55
CA THR A 27 -4.61 24.61 -29.38
C THR A 27 -4.97 23.13 -29.21
N ILE A 28 -5.35 22.46 -30.30
CA ILE A 28 -5.67 21.03 -30.30
C ILE A 28 -4.42 20.21 -29.98
N ALA A 29 -3.26 20.59 -30.53
CA ALA A 29 -1.98 19.94 -30.28
C ALA A 29 -1.55 20.03 -28.81
N MET A 30 -1.72 21.19 -28.15
CA MET A 30 -1.43 21.35 -26.72
C MET A 30 -2.39 20.54 -25.84
N ARG A 31 -3.69 20.51 -26.16
CA ARG A 31 -4.67 19.72 -25.38
C ARG A 31 -4.44 18.22 -25.44
N LEU A 32 -3.86 17.74 -26.54
CA LEU A 32 -3.62 16.31 -26.79
C LEU A 32 -2.14 15.92 -26.62
N ASP A 33 -1.29 16.84 -26.13
CA ASP A 33 0.15 16.68 -25.94
C ASP A 33 0.89 16.04 -27.13
N VAL A 34 0.67 16.57 -28.34
CA VAL A 34 1.27 16.05 -29.58
C VAL A 34 1.78 17.16 -30.50
N SER A 35 2.58 16.78 -31.50
CA SER A 35 3.07 17.73 -32.49
C SER A 35 1.97 18.23 -33.45
N ASN A 36 2.09 19.48 -33.89
CA ASN A 36 1.23 20.08 -34.92
C ASN A 36 1.20 19.28 -36.25
N ARG A 37 2.25 18.50 -36.54
CA ARG A 37 2.30 17.61 -37.71
C ARG A 37 1.33 16.43 -37.56
N SER A 38 1.23 15.89 -36.35
CA SER A 38 0.35 14.77 -36.03
C SER A 38 -1.12 15.16 -36.19
N ILE A 39 -1.52 16.28 -35.59
CA ILE A 39 -2.90 16.79 -35.68
C ILE A 39 -3.34 17.01 -37.13
N ARG A 40 -2.45 17.52 -38.01
CA ARG A 40 -2.78 17.69 -39.44
C ARG A 40 -3.07 16.37 -40.14
N ASN A 41 -2.30 15.32 -39.84
CA ASN A 41 -2.54 14.00 -40.42
C ASN A 41 -3.87 13.41 -39.91
N ASP A 42 -4.11 13.49 -38.60
CA ASP A 42 -5.35 12.96 -38.01
C ASP A 42 -6.60 13.71 -38.49
N LEU A 43 -6.49 15.02 -38.71
CA LEU A 43 -7.57 15.84 -39.29
C LEU A 43 -7.85 15.50 -40.75
N ASN A 44 -6.87 15.00 -41.51
CA ASN A 44 -7.11 14.53 -42.88
C ASN A 44 -7.78 13.16 -42.87
N ASP A 45 -7.38 12.28 -41.95
CA ASP A 45 -8.00 10.96 -41.78
C ASP A 45 -9.44 11.08 -41.25
N LEU A 46 -9.68 12.01 -40.31
CA LEU A 46 -11.01 12.29 -39.77
C LEU A 46 -11.94 12.84 -40.85
N ASP A 47 -11.47 13.82 -41.63
CA ASP A 47 -12.23 14.43 -42.73
C ASP A 47 -12.62 13.38 -43.79
N ALA A 48 -11.67 12.55 -44.22
CA ALA A 48 -11.93 11.45 -45.16
C ALA A 48 -12.93 10.41 -44.63
N PHE A 49 -12.92 10.14 -43.32
CA PHE A 49 -13.88 9.23 -42.69
C PHE A 49 -15.28 9.83 -42.60
N LEU A 50 -15.40 11.09 -42.16
CA LEU A 50 -16.68 11.79 -42.04
C LEU A 50 -17.36 11.90 -43.42
N GLN A 51 -16.62 12.31 -44.45
CA GLN A 51 -17.15 12.39 -45.82
C GLN A 51 -17.62 11.02 -46.35
N SER A 52 -16.94 9.93 -45.99
CA SER A 52 -17.26 8.59 -46.50
C SER A 52 -18.47 7.94 -45.83
N LYS A 53 -18.80 8.31 -44.59
CA LYS A 53 -19.84 7.61 -43.79
C LYS A 53 -20.95 8.52 -43.28
N TYR A 54 -20.65 9.80 -43.09
CA TYR A 54 -21.51 10.77 -42.43
C TYR A 54 -21.54 12.09 -43.22
N PRO A 55 -22.10 12.10 -44.44
CA PRO A 55 -22.06 13.27 -45.33
C PRO A 55 -22.73 14.53 -44.74
N GLY A 56 -23.58 14.38 -43.72
CA GLY A 56 -24.20 15.48 -42.96
C GLY A 56 -23.33 16.06 -41.83
N ILE A 57 -22.09 15.61 -41.67
CA ILE A 57 -21.09 16.15 -40.73
C ILE A 57 -19.88 16.61 -41.56
N GLN A 58 -19.64 17.91 -41.59
CA GLN A 58 -18.56 18.52 -42.38
C GLN A 58 -17.48 19.12 -41.48
N LEU A 59 -16.22 18.85 -41.83
CA LEU A 59 -15.06 19.39 -41.13
C LEU A 59 -14.43 20.51 -41.95
N PHE A 60 -14.37 21.71 -41.38
CA PHE A 60 -13.81 22.88 -42.02
C PHE A 60 -12.42 23.21 -41.51
N LYS A 61 -11.51 23.59 -42.41
CA LYS A 61 -10.14 24.01 -42.12
C LYS A 61 -9.90 25.36 -42.78
N LYS A 62 -9.75 26.44 -42.01
CA LYS A 62 -9.47 27.78 -42.57
C LYS A 62 -8.21 28.41 -41.94
N PRO A 63 -7.20 28.78 -42.76
CA PRO A 63 -6.00 29.46 -42.27
C PRO A 63 -6.36 30.70 -41.44
N ARG A 64 -5.66 30.90 -40.32
CA ARG A 64 -5.84 32.01 -39.36
C ARG A 64 -7.19 32.06 -38.61
N ILE A 65 -8.11 31.13 -38.88
CA ILE A 65 -9.40 31.02 -38.18
C ILE A 65 -9.45 29.73 -37.35
N GLY A 66 -8.98 28.61 -37.90
CA GLY A 66 -8.90 27.34 -37.19
C GLY A 66 -9.69 26.22 -37.87
N VAL A 67 -10.12 25.25 -37.07
CA VAL A 67 -10.80 24.02 -37.45
C VAL A 67 -12.08 23.90 -36.63
N TRP A 68 -13.19 23.54 -37.26
CA TRP A 68 -14.50 23.33 -36.61
C TRP A 68 -15.33 22.30 -37.39
N LEU A 69 -16.42 21.84 -36.76
CA LEU A 69 -17.41 20.96 -37.37
C LEU A 69 -18.72 21.72 -37.60
N GLU A 70 -19.36 21.45 -38.73
CA GLU A 70 -20.75 21.84 -38.95
C GLU A 70 -21.58 20.59 -39.22
N THR A 71 -22.80 20.57 -38.68
CA THR A 71 -23.72 19.45 -38.79
C THR A 71 -25.09 19.96 -39.22
N ASP A 72 -25.83 19.14 -39.95
CA ASP A 72 -27.27 19.38 -40.13
C ASP A 72 -28.07 18.92 -38.88
N THR A 73 -29.30 19.45 -38.73
CA THR A 73 -30.17 19.17 -37.59
C THR A 73 -30.52 17.68 -37.43
N LYS A 74 -30.50 16.88 -38.52
CA LYS A 74 -30.79 15.44 -38.48
C LYS A 74 -29.55 14.61 -38.08
N SER A 75 -28.36 15.10 -38.40
CA SER A 75 -27.06 14.46 -38.17
C SER A 75 -26.48 14.74 -36.78
N GLN A 76 -27.03 15.70 -36.03
CA GLN A 76 -26.60 16.00 -34.66
C GLN A 76 -26.79 14.79 -33.70
N ASN A 77 -27.91 14.07 -33.81
CA ASN A 77 -28.16 12.86 -33.03
C ASN A 77 -27.24 11.69 -33.42
N LEU A 78 -26.67 11.74 -34.62
CA LEU A 78 -25.71 10.75 -35.11
C LEU A 78 -24.29 11.08 -34.60
N LEU A 79 -23.92 12.37 -34.58
CA LEU A 79 -22.67 12.83 -33.98
C LEU A 79 -22.62 12.48 -32.48
N ASN A 80 -23.72 12.73 -31.75
CA ASN A 80 -23.82 12.36 -30.33
C ASN A 80 -23.71 10.84 -30.10
N ARG A 81 -24.26 10.02 -31.01
CA ARG A 81 -24.07 8.56 -30.98
C ARG A 81 -22.65 8.14 -31.29
N LEU A 82 -21.99 8.78 -32.26
CA LEU A 82 -20.57 8.51 -32.58
C LEU A 82 -19.65 8.83 -31.41
N ILE A 83 -19.94 9.89 -30.67
CA ILE A 83 -19.23 10.24 -29.44
C ILE A 83 -19.47 9.16 -28.37
N LYS A 84 -20.72 8.70 -28.16
CA LYS A 84 -21.05 7.62 -27.22
C LYS A 84 -20.45 6.25 -27.58
N GLU A 85 -20.51 5.84 -28.83
CA GLU A 85 -19.94 4.57 -29.30
C GLU A 85 -18.40 4.60 -29.28
N SER A 86 -17.80 5.79 -29.37
CA SER A 86 -16.34 5.96 -29.26
C SER A 86 -15.80 5.73 -27.84
N SER A 87 -16.66 5.80 -26.82
CA SER A 87 -16.31 5.58 -25.41
C SER A 87 -16.04 4.11 -25.08
N SER A 88 -16.70 3.17 -25.76
CA SER A 88 -16.59 1.72 -25.49
C SER A 88 -15.46 1.00 -26.24
N TYR A 89 -14.59 1.73 -26.95
CA TYR A 89 -13.53 1.12 -27.76
C TYR A 89 -12.18 1.81 -27.52
N THR A 90 -11.56 1.49 -26.38
CA THR A 90 -10.15 1.82 -26.08
C THR A 90 -9.24 0.99 -26.97
N SER A 91 -8.98 1.48 -28.19
CA SER A 91 -7.81 0.98 -28.90
C SER A 91 -6.55 1.47 -28.16
N PRO A 92 -5.49 0.65 -28.06
CA PRO A 92 -4.36 0.95 -27.20
C PRO A 92 -3.37 1.91 -27.87
N PHE A 93 -3.47 3.21 -27.57
CA PHE A 93 -2.67 4.23 -28.26
C PHE A 93 -1.54 4.83 -27.42
N SER A 94 -1.66 4.89 -26.08
CA SER A 94 -0.53 5.22 -25.21
C SER A 94 0.36 3.98 -24.98
N ALA A 95 1.62 4.18 -24.57
CA ALA A 95 2.47 3.03 -24.21
C ALA A 95 1.85 2.21 -23.08
N GLU A 96 1.24 2.90 -22.12
CA GLU A 96 0.50 2.30 -21.03
C GLU A 96 -0.71 1.48 -21.50
N ASP A 97 -1.58 2.04 -22.35
CA ASP A 97 -2.74 1.34 -22.90
C ASP A 97 -2.30 0.09 -23.69
N ARG A 98 -1.19 0.17 -24.45
CA ARG A 98 -0.61 -0.97 -25.18
C ARG A 98 -0.12 -2.06 -24.23
N ARG A 99 0.59 -1.70 -23.17
CA ARG A 99 1.02 -2.67 -22.15
C ARG A 99 -0.17 -3.34 -21.48
N PHE A 100 -1.21 -2.60 -21.12
CA PHE A 100 -2.43 -3.18 -20.55
C PHE A 100 -3.12 -4.12 -21.52
N PHE A 101 -3.25 -3.73 -22.79
CA PHE A 101 -3.79 -4.62 -23.82
C PHE A 101 -2.96 -5.91 -23.94
N LEU A 102 -1.63 -5.80 -23.94
CA LEU A 102 -0.73 -6.94 -24.01
C LEU A 102 -0.89 -7.87 -22.80
N ILE A 103 -0.93 -7.33 -21.58
CA ILE A 103 -1.16 -8.09 -20.33
C ILE A 103 -2.49 -8.84 -20.42
N LYS A 104 -3.59 -8.12 -20.73
CA LYS A 104 -4.93 -8.69 -20.88
C LYS A 104 -4.93 -9.81 -21.92
N LYS A 105 -4.38 -9.55 -23.11
CA LYS A 105 -4.33 -10.51 -24.21
C LYS A 105 -3.53 -11.76 -23.83
N LEU A 106 -2.36 -11.60 -23.22
CA LEU A 106 -1.49 -12.70 -22.82
C LEU A 106 -2.11 -13.57 -21.73
N LEU A 107 -2.77 -12.97 -20.73
CA LEU A 107 -3.43 -13.72 -19.66
C LEU A 107 -4.65 -14.50 -20.17
N LEU A 108 -5.43 -13.91 -21.08
CA LEU A 108 -6.67 -14.50 -21.58
C LEU A 108 -6.48 -15.55 -22.70
N THR A 109 -5.35 -15.50 -23.41
CA THR A 109 -5.04 -16.37 -24.56
C THR A 109 -4.35 -17.67 -24.12
N GLN A 110 -4.67 -18.78 -24.79
CA GLN A 110 -4.08 -20.10 -24.52
C GLN A 110 -2.86 -20.44 -25.37
N SER A 111 -2.78 -19.87 -26.58
CA SER A 111 -1.78 -20.17 -27.58
C SER A 111 -0.62 -19.17 -27.54
N HIS A 112 0.48 -19.54 -28.18
CA HIS A 112 1.55 -18.60 -28.45
C HIS A 112 1.03 -17.48 -29.37
N LEU A 113 1.41 -16.24 -29.06
CA LEU A 113 1.11 -15.05 -29.86
C LEU A 113 2.37 -14.61 -30.58
N THR A 114 2.33 -14.52 -31.90
CA THR A 114 3.49 -14.04 -32.65
C THR A 114 3.65 -12.54 -32.48
N MET A 115 4.90 -12.06 -32.52
CA MET A 115 5.21 -10.62 -32.51
C MET A 115 4.49 -9.87 -33.65
N GLN A 116 4.26 -10.54 -34.78
CA GLN A 116 3.52 -9.95 -35.90
C GLN A 116 2.04 -9.78 -35.57
N GLN A 117 1.38 -10.79 -34.99
CA GLN A 117 -0.02 -10.69 -34.59
C GLN A 117 -0.23 -9.56 -33.57
N LEU A 118 0.64 -9.48 -32.56
CA LEU A 118 0.57 -8.41 -31.56
C LEU A 118 0.80 -7.03 -32.21
N ALA A 119 1.77 -6.91 -33.11
CA ALA A 119 2.05 -5.67 -33.83
C ALA A 119 0.88 -5.22 -34.72
N ASP A 120 0.24 -6.16 -35.41
CA ASP A 120 -0.90 -5.91 -36.27
C ASP A 120 -2.15 -5.50 -35.46
N GLU A 121 -2.43 -6.18 -34.35
CA GLU A 121 -3.56 -5.83 -33.46
C GLU A 121 -3.38 -4.45 -32.80
N LEU A 122 -2.14 -4.09 -32.44
CA LEU A 122 -1.78 -2.82 -31.83
C LEU A 122 -1.53 -1.68 -32.85
N PHE A 123 -1.46 -2.00 -34.15
CA PHE A 123 -1.05 -1.09 -35.23
C PHE A 123 0.31 -0.41 -34.99
N VAL A 124 1.28 -1.14 -34.41
CA VAL A 124 2.65 -0.66 -34.16
C VAL A 124 3.71 -1.56 -34.80
N SER A 125 4.98 -1.17 -34.71
CA SER A 125 6.08 -2.01 -35.20
C SER A 125 6.37 -3.19 -34.26
N ARG A 126 6.96 -4.28 -34.77
CA ARG A 126 7.44 -5.40 -33.93
C ARG A 126 8.42 -4.95 -32.84
N VAL A 127 9.22 -3.92 -33.12
CA VAL A 127 10.18 -3.34 -32.16
C VAL A 127 9.44 -2.64 -31.02
N THR A 128 8.35 -1.93 -31.32
CA THR A 128 7.51 -1.29 -30.30
C THR A 128 6.90 -2.33 -29.37
N VAL A 129 6.33 -3.41 -29.93
CA VAL A 129 5.80 -4.53 -29.12
C VAL A 129 6.88 -5.16 -28.28
N TYR A 130 8.10 -5.32 -28.82
CA TYR A 130 9.22 -5.90 -28.07
C TYR A 130 9.54 -5.08 -26.83
N ASN A 131 9.64 -3.75 -26.97
CA ASN A 131 9.92 -2.85 -25.84
C ASN A 131 8.76 -2.84 -24.85
N ASP A 132 7.51 -2.77 -25.33
CA ASP A 132 6.33 -2.82 -24.45
C ASP A 132 6.30 -4.15 -23.65
N LEU A 133 6.76 -5.27 -24.24
CA LEU A 133 6.84 -6.57 -23.56
C LEU A 133 7.90 -6.63 -22.45
N GLU A 134 8.93 -5.78 -22.46
CA GLU A 134 9.91 -5.70 -21.35
C GLU A 134 9.25 -5.10 -20.09
N ASP A 135 8.44 -4.07 -20.26
CA ASP A 135 7.64 -3.50 -19.17
C ASP A 135 6.57 -4.50 -18.69
N VAL A 136 5.93 -5.23 -19.62
CA VAL A 136 4.97 -6.29 -19.26
C VAL A 136 5.63 -7.40 -18.45
N GLU A 137 6.86 -7.80 -18.78
CA GLU A 137 7.63 -8.76 -17.97
C GLU A 137 7.90 -8.23 -16.56
N THR A 138 8.17 -6.92 -16.43
CA THR A 138 8.35 -6.27 -15.12
C THR A 138 7.08 -6.35 -14.29
N TRP A 139 5.91 -6.11 -14.90
CA TRP A 139 4.62 -6.25 -14.22
C TRP A 139 4.28 -7.70 -13.84
N LEU A 140 4.69 -8.68 -14.66
CA LEU A 140 4.43 -10.11 -14.41
C LEU A 140 5.36 -10.71 -13.33
N LYS A 141 6.54 -10.12 -13.13
CA LYS A 141 7.59 -10.62 -12.24
C LYS A 141 7.14 -10.86 -10.79
N PRO A 142 6.35 -9.98 -10.12
CA PRO A 142 5.85 -10.24 -8.77
C PRO A 142 4.99 -11.50 -8.67
N TYR A 143 4.34 -11.93 -9.75
CA TYR A 143 3.53 -13.15 -9.79
C TYR A 143 4.35 -14.39 -10.14
N GLU A 144 5.68 -14.25 -10.30
CA GLU A 144 6.58 -15.32 -10.74
C GLU A 144 6.19 -15.89 -12.12
N ILE A 145 5.50 -15.09 -12.94
CA ILE A 145 5.15 -15.44 -14.32
C ILE A 145 6.27 -14.97 -15.23
N THR A 146 6.78 -15.88 -16.05
CA THR A 146 7.83 -15.58 -17.03
C THR A 146 7.27 -15.56 -18.44
N LEU A 147 7.77 -14.64 -19.26
CA LEU A 147 7.39 -14.54 -20.66
C LEU A 147 8.39 -15.35 -21.50
N LYS A 148 7.93 -16.48 -22.06
CA LYS A 148 8.77 -17.31 -22.93
C LYS A 148 8.65 -16.83 -24.37
N ARG A 149 9.78 -16.36 -24.91
CA ARG A 149 9.94 -15.95 -26.31
C ARG A 149 10.64 -17.09 -27.05
N LYS A 150 9.94 -17.73 -27.99
CA LYS A 150 10.54 -18.76 -28.84
C LYS A 150 10.54 -18.32 -30.29
N GLN A 151 11.68 -18.51 -30.96
CA GLN A 151 11.83 -18.19 -32.37
C GLN A 151 10.82 -19.02 -33.18
N LYS A 152 10.04 -18.37 -34.06
CA LYS A 152 8.97 -18.95 -34.88
C LYS A 152 7.71 -19.44 -34.13
N GLU A 153 7.78 -19.75 -32.84
CA GLU A 153 6.59 -20.14 -32.05
C GLU A 153 5.86 -18.93 -31.45
N GLY A 154 6.55 -17.81 -31.17
CA GLY A 154 5.94 -16.59 -30.63
C GLY A 154 6.19 -16.42 -29.13
N VAL A 155 5.26 -15.72 -28.47
CA VAL A 155 5.32 -15.30 -27.08
C VAL A 155 4.23 -16.01 -26.28
N SER A 156 4.56 -16.50 -25.09
CA SER A 156 3.61 -17.16 -24.17
C SER A 156 3.96 -16.91 -22.72
N LEU A 157 2.95 -16.98 -21.84
CA LEU A 157 3.16 -16.93 -20.40
C LEU A 157 3.50 -18.31 -19.83
N HIS A 158 4.41 -18.34 -18.88
CA HIS A 158 4.79 -19.52 -18.14
C HIS A 158 4.76 -19.23 -16.64
N GLY A 159 3.76 -19.81 -15.99
CA GLY A 159 3.52 -19.80 -14.55
C GLY A 159 2.51 -20.90 -14.22
N ASN A 160 2.35 -21.21 -12.94
CA ASN A 160 1.27 -22.08 -12.48
C ASN A 160 -0.08 -21.35 -12.58
N GLU A 161 -1.17 -22.10 -12.49
CA GLU A 161 -2.50 -21.54 -12.68
C GLU A 161 -2.87 -20.54 -11.58
N GLN A 162 -2.45 -20.76 -10.33
CA GLN A 162 -2.68 -19.82 -9.23
C GLN A 162 -2.02 -18.46 -9.48
N GLN A 163 -0.77 -18.45 -9.96
CA GLN A 163 -0.04 -17.24 -10.33
C GLN A 163 -0.77 -16.47 -11.43
N ILE A 164 -1.25 -17.16 -12.47
CA ILE A 164 -2.01 -16.54 -13.57
C ILE A 164 -3.33 -15.93 -13.05
N ARG A 165 -4.06 -16.64 -12.18
CA ARG A 165 -5.32 -16.14 -11.62
C ARG A 165 -5.11 -14.95 -10.69
N ASN A 166 -4.03 -14.95 -9.91
CA ASN A 166 -3.63 -13.80 -9.09
C ASN A 166 -3.33 -12.58 -9.97
N ALA A 167 -2.58 -12.75 -11.07
CA ALA A 167 -2.33 -11.68 -12.02
C ALA A 167 -3.63 -11.18 -12.69
N MET A 168 -4.57 -12.07 -13.02
CA MET A 168 -5.88 -11.68 -13.56
C MET A 168 -6.71 -10.87 -12.56
N ALA A 169 -6.72 -11.26 -11.29
CA ALA A 169 -7.42 -10.52 -10.24
C ALA A 169 -6.81 -9.13 -10.06
N ASP A 170 -5.47 -9.04 -9.98
CA ASP A 170 -4.77 -7.76 -9.82
C ASP A 170 -4.85 -6.86 -11.07
N LEU A 171 -5.10 -7.42 -12.26
CA LEU A 171 -5.39 -6.63 -13.46
C LEU A 171 -6.69 -5.83 -13.32
N LEU A 172 -7.70 -6.37 -12.63
CA LEU A 172 -8.98 -5.66 -12.41
C LEU A 172 -8.77 -4.37 -11.61
N ASP A 173 -7.88 -4.38 -10.62
CA ASP A 173 -7.53 -3.17 -9.85
C ASP A 173 -6.95 -2.06 -10.72
N ILE A 174 -6.26 -2.40 -11.80
CA ILE A 174 -5.60 -1.44 -12.69
C ILE A 174 -6.57 -0.90 -13.75
N LEU A 175 -7.64 -1.65 -14.06
CA LEU A 175 -8.73 -1.17 -14.93
C LEU A 175 -9.61 -0.13 -14.23
N LYS A 176 -9.23 0.43 -13.08
CA LYS A 176 -9.92 1.55 -12.42
C LYS A 176 -9.71 2.80 -13.27
N THR A 177 -10.64 3.09 -14.18
CA THR A 177 -10.58 4.27 -15.04
C THR A 177 -10.96 5.52 -14.24
N ASP A 178 -10.00 6.44 -14.13
CA ASP A 178 -10.12 7.73 -13.41
C ASP A 178 -10.98 8.79 -14.12
N GLN A 179 -11.73 8.46 -15.18
CA GLN A 179 -12.38 9.49 -16.01
C GLN A 179 -13.85 9.32 -16.37
N ASP A 180 -14.53 8.22 -16.04
CA ASP A 180 -15.94 8.02 -16.41
C ASP A 180 -16.89 7.79 -15.21
N LEU A 181 -16.40 7.85 -13.97
CA LEU A 181 -17.20 7.58 -12.78
C LEU A 181 -18.43 8.51 -12.65
N GLU A 182 -18.32 9.79 -13.01
CA GLU A 182 -19.46 10.73 -12.91
C GLU A 182 -20.53 10.52 -14.00
N ASP A 183 -20.15 10.09 -15.21
CA ASP A 183 -21.09 9.88 -16.32
C ASP A 183 -21.76 8.50 -16.25
N ILE A 184 -21.09 7.51 -15.65
CA ILE A 184 -21.62 6.15 -15.57
C ILE A 184 -22.60 5.96 -14.40
N LEU A 185 -22.47 6.73 -13.31
CA LEU A 185 -23.40 6.71 -12.17
C LEU A 185 -24.85 7.12 -12.51
N GLN A 186 -25.12 7.60 -13.72
CA GLN A 186 -26.48 7.94 -14.18
C GLN A 186 -27.23 6.78 -14.85
N ILE A 187 -26.59 5.61 -15.06
CA ILE A 187 -27.27 4.43 -15.62
C ILE A 187 -27.80 3.58 -14.47
N ASN A 188 -29.02 3.93 -14.03
CA ASN A 188 -29.84 3.15 -13.11
C ASN A 188 -30.37 1.89 -13.85
N ASP A 189 -29.52 0.91 -14.10
CA ASP A 189 -29.94 -0.37 -14.70
C ASP A 189 -30.09 -1.43 -13.60
N GLY A 190 -31.20 -1.37 -12.87
CA GLY A 190 -31.76 -2.50 -12.10
C GLY A 190 -30.94 -3.13 -10.95
N MET A 191 -29.69 -2.72 -10.68
CA MET A 191 -28.81 -3.33 -9.67
C MET A 191 -29.06 -2.84 -8.24
N ILE A 192 -30.33 -2.78 -7.81
CA ILE A 192 -30.72 -2.18 -6.52
C ILE A 192 -30.25 -3.03 -5.30
N ASP A 193 -29.87 -4.30 -5.51
CA ASP A 193 -29.51 -5.24 -4.44
C ASP A 193 -28.22 -6.04 -4.72
N SER A 194 -27.26 -5.46 -5.44
CA SER A 194 -25.97 -6.13 -5.70
C SER A 194 -24.89 -5.73 -4.68
N ARG A 195 -24.14 -6.72 -4.17
CA ARG A 195 -22.97 -6.53 -3.30
C ARG A 195 -21.68 -6.25 -4.07
N ILE A 196 -21.67 -6.50 -5.39
CA ILE A 196 -20.55 -6.07 -6.23
C ILE A 196 -20.76 -4.61 -6.59
N ASP A 197 -19.76 -3.76 -6.31
CA ASP A 197 -19.83 -2.39 -6.78
C ASP A 197 -19.80 -2.34 -8.31
N TYR A 198 -20.41 -1.29 -8.85
CA TYR A 198 -20.61 -1.15 -10.28
C TYR A 198 -19.29 -1.09 -11.06
N VAL A 199 -18.20 -0.60 -10.45
CA VAL A 199 -16.87 -0.54 -11.08
C VAL A 199 -16.33 -1.96 -11.29
N ASN A 200 -16.31 -2.76 -10.23
CA ASN A 200 -15.88 -4.16 -10.29
C ASN A 200 -16.75 -4.98 -11.26
N TYR A 201 -18.06 -4.71 -11.30
CA TYR A 201 -18.96 -5.34 -12.27
C TYR A 201 -18.56 -5.04 -13.72
N LEU A 202 -18.34 -3.76 -14.07
CA LEU A 202 -17.93 -3.38 -15.42
C LEU A 202 -16.59 -3.99 -15.82
N GLN A 203 -15.61 -3.97 -14.91
CA GLN A 203 -14.27 -4.52 -15.18
C GLN A 203 -14.31 -6.02 -15.44
N LEU A 204 -15.09 -6.76 -14.63
CA LEU A 204 -15.31 -8.19 -14.86
C LEU A 204 -16.03 -8.45 -16.18
N LYS A 205 -17.01 -7.63 -16.56
CA LYS A 205 -17.66 -7.71 -17.88
C LYS A 205 -16.73 -7.34 -19.03
N GLU A 206 -15.76 -6.46 -18.80
CA GLU A 206 -14.76 -6.11 -19.81
C GLU A 206 -13.74 -7.23 -20.03
N LEU A 207 -13.36 -7.97 -18.97
CA LEU A 207 -12.47 -9.13 -19.07
C LEU A 207 -13.22 -10.40 -19.52
N PHE A 208 -14.45 -10.59 -19.02
CA PHE A 208 -15.26 -11.78 -19.20
C PHE A 208 -16.71 -11.41 -19.56
N PRO A 209 -16.98 -10.98 -20.81
CA PRO A 209 -18.29 -10.48 -21.23
C PRO A 209 -19.43 -11.49 -21.01
N ASP A 210 -19.14 -12.76 -21.27
CA ASP A 210 -20.11 -13.85 -21.27
C ASP A 210 -20.31 -14.47 -19.87
N THR A 211 -19.57 -14.03 -18.84
CA THR A 211 -19.70 -14.55 -17.49
C THR A 211 -20.94 -13.99 -16.81
N ASP A 212 -21.80 -14.87 -16.28
CA ASP A 212 -22.98 -14.51 -15.51
C ASP A 212 -22.62 -14.15 -14.05
N LEU A 213 -22.29 -12.88 -13.83
CA LEU A 213 -21.89 -12.37 -12.52
C LEU A 213 -23.04 -12.38 -11.50
N ASN A 214 -24.29 -12.15 -11.95
CA ASN A 214 -25.46 -12.12 -11.07
C ASN A 214 -25.80 -13.52 -10.54
N GLY A 215 -25.65 -14.55 -11.39
CA GLY A 215 -25.82 -15.93 -10.94
C GLY A 215 -24.74 -16.37 -9.95
N ILE A 216 -23.47 -15.99 -10.18
CA ILE A 216 -22.37 -16.21 -9.22
C ILE A 216 -22.68 -15.52 -7.88
N GLU A 217 -23.10 -14.26 -7.92
CA GLU A 217 -23.48 -13.50 -6.73
C GLU A 217 -24.60 -14.20 -5.95
N THR A 218 -25.61 -14.70 -6.65
CA THR A 218 -26.75 -15.43 -6.05
C THR A 218 -26.30 -16.73 -5.39
N ILE A 219 -25.44 -17.51 -6.05
CA ILE A 219 -24.84 -18.73 -5.46
C ILE A 219 -24.11 -18.38 -4.17
N LEU A 220 -23.32 -17.30 -4.18
CA LEU A 220 -22.52 -16.90 -3.02
C LEU A 220 -23.41 -16.45 -1.85
N LYS A 221 -24.42 -15.61 -2.11
CA LYS A 221 -25.41 -15.17 -1.11
C LYS A 221 -26.15 -16.34 -0.46
N ASN A 222 -26.52 -17.36 -1.25
CA ASN A 222 -27.17 -18.57 -0.73
C ASN A 222 -26.20 -19.38 0.15
N ALA A 223 -24.94 -19.54 -0.29
CA ALA A 223 -23.93 -20.25 0.49
C ALA A 223 -23.60 -19.56 1.83
N GLU A 224 -23.52 -18.22 1.87
CA GLU A 224 -23.33 -17.46 3.11
C GLU A 224 -24.50 -17.68 4.10
N ARG A 225 -25.73 -17.66 3.60
CA ARG A 225 -26.94 -17.89 4.40
C ARG A 225 -26.97 -19.29 4.98
N ASP A 226 -26.71 -20.30 4.14
CA ASP A 226 -26.78 -21.72 4.52
C ASP A 226 -25.62 -22.16 5.42
N ALA A 227 -24.51 -21.43 5.41
CA ALA A 227 -23.34 -21.69 6.25
C ALA A 227 -23.29 -20.82 7.51
N GLU A 228 -24.24 -19.90 7.69
CA GLU A 228 -24.21 -18.86 8.73
C GLU A 228 -22.86 -18.13 8.78
N PHE A 229 -22.31 -17.85 7.59
CA PHE A 229 -20.96 -17.32 7.40
C PHE A 229 -21.03 -16.00 6.62
N PRO A 230 -21.36 -14.87 7.26
CA PRO A 230 -21.40 -13.59 6.57
C PRO A 230 -19.97 -13.12 6.27
N LEU A 231 -19.66 -12.90 4.99
CA LEU A 231 -18.40 -12.31 4.53
C LEU A 231 -18.45 -10.80 4.63
N ALA A 232 -17.31 -10.18 4.97
CA ALA A 232 -17.14 -8.75 4.76
C ALA A 232 -17.25 -8.40 3.26
N GLU A 233 -17.58 -7.15 2.94
CA GLU A 233 -17.89 -6.74 1.56
C GLU A 233 -16.71 -6.89 0.59
N ASP A 234 -15.51 -6.54 1.06
CA ASP A 234 -14.25 -6.72 0.34
C ASP A 234 -13.97 -8.20 0.09
N ALA A 235 -14.20 -9.05 1.10
CA ALA A 235 -14.05 -10.49 1.00
C ALA A 235 -15.05 -11.13 0.04
N PHE A 236 -16.31 -10.69 0.06
CA PHE A 236 -17.36 -11.17 -0.85
C PHE A 236 -17.01 -10.86 -2.30
N THR A 237 -16.64 -9.60 -2.59
CA THR A 237 -16.26 -9.16 -3.93
C THR A 237 -15.02 -9.90 -4.43
N CYS A 238 -14.00 -10.05 -3.57
CA CYS A 238 -12.79 -10.81 -3.91
C CYS A 238 -13.09 -12.27 -4.25
N LEU A 239 -13.95 -12.92 -3.47
CA LEU A 239 -14.36 -14.30 -3.72
C LEU A 239 -15.16 -14.43 -5.03
N LEU A 240 -16.07 -13.50 -5.30
CA LEU A 240 -16.83 -13.45 -6.56
C LEU A 240 -15.89 -13.33 -7.77
N ILE A 241 -14.91 -12.41 -7.72
CA ILE A 241 -13.88 -12.25 -8.74
C ILE A 241 -13.14 -13.58 -8.98
N HIS A 242 -12.70 -14.24 -7.92
CA HIS A 242 -11.98 -15.50 -8.05
C HIS A 242 -12.85 -16.65 -8.54
N ILE A 243 -14.15 -16.69 -8.23
CA ILE A 243 -15.10 -17.67 -8.81
C ILE A 243 -15.27 -17.40 -10.30
N ALA A 244 -15.49 -16.14 -10.71
CA ALA A 244 -15.63 -15.75 -12.11
C ALA A 244 -14.39 -16.13 -12.93
N ILE A 245 -13.20 -15.82 -12.42
CA ILE A 245 -11.93 -16.24 -13.04
C ILE A 245 -11.86 -17.77 -13.10
N SER A 246 -12.17 -18.47 -12.01
CA SER A 246 -12.09 -19.94 -11.98
C SER A 246 -12.99 -20.59 -13.02
N MET A 247 -14.24 -20.13 -13.16
CA MET A 247 -15.15 -20.61 -14.19
C MET A 247 -14.58 -20.43 -15.60
N GLU A 248 -14.03 -19.25 -15.91
CA GLU A 248 -13.45 -18.95 -17.22
C GLU A 248 -12.19 -19.77 -17.52
N ARG A 249 -11.41 -20.09 -16.49
CA ARG A 249 -10.22 -20.94 -16.60
C ARG A 249 -10.58 -22.42 -16.73
N ILE A 250 -11.59 -22.91 -16.00
CA ILE A 250 -12.09 -24.29 -16.11
C ILE A 250 -12.69 -24.56 -17.49
N LYS A 251 -13.51 -23.63 -18.04
CA LYS A 251 -14.01 -23.71 -19.44
C LYS A 251 -12.88 -23.86 -20.47
N LYS A 252 -11.69 -23.38 -20.11
CA LYS A 252 -10.47 -23.39 -20.90
C LYS A 252 -9.55 -24.60 -20.60
N ASN A 253 -9.99 -25.56 -19.78
CA ASN A 253 -9.20 -26.68 -19.27
C ASN A 253 -7.89 -26.24 -18.57
N LYS A 254 -7.98 -25.15 -17.81
CA LYS A 254 -6.88 -24.55 -17.03
C LYS A 254 -7.20 -24.63 -15.54
N ASP A 255 -7.23 -25.86 -15.06
CA ASP A 255 -7.58 -26.15 -13.68
C ASP A 255 -6.40 -25.86 -12.73
N ILE A 256 -6.73 -25.50 -11.50
CA ILE A 256 -5.76 -25.46 -10.41
C ILE A 256 -5.21 -26.87 -10.17
N LYS A 257 -3.91 -26.92 -9.92
CA LYS A 257 -3.23 -28.10 -9.42
C LYS A 257 -2.87 -27.84 -7.96
N MET A 258 -3.15 -28.81 -7.11
CA MET A 258 -2.88 -28.75 -5.67
C MET A 258 -2.26 -30.07 -5.24
N GLU A 259 -1.24 -29.99 -4.39
CA GLU A 259 -0.61 -31.17 -3.81
C GLU A 259 -1.60 -31.91 -2.90
N SER A 260 -1.56 -33.25 -2.90
CA SER A 260 -2.54 -34.07 -2.20
C SER A 260 -2.54 -33.82 -0.69
N ASP A 261 -1.37 -33.66 -0.07
CA ASP A 261 -1.24 -33.38 1.36
C ASP A 261 -1.86 -32.03 1.73
N GLN A 262 -1.68 -31.02 0.88
CA GLN A 262 -2.28 -29.70 1.07
C GLN A 262 -3.81 -29.78 0.99
N LEU A 263 -4.34 -30.47 -0.03
CA LEU A 263 -5.77 -30.63 -0.21
C LEU A 263 -6.41 -31.35 0.98
N LEU A 264 -5.78 -32.41 1.50
CA LEU A 264 -6.26 -33.15 2.68
C LEU A 264 -6.37 -32.25 3.92
N VAL A 265 -5.40 -31.36 4.14
CA VAL A 265 -5.43 -30.41 5.27
C VAL A 265 -6.58 -29.41 5.10
N ILE A 266 -6.82 -28.92 3.88
CA ILE A 266 -7.90 -27.96 3.59
C ILE A 266 -9.27 -28.64 3.72
N GLN A 267 -9.42 -29.88 3.28
CA GLN A 267 -10.65 -30.67 3.37
C GLN A 267 -11.16 -30.85 4.81
N GLN A 268 -10.27 -30.78 5.80
CA GLN A 268 -10.64 -30.86 7.22
C GLN A 268 -11.15 -29.53 7.79
N LYS A 269 -11.10 -28.44 7.02
CA LYS A 269 -11.54 -27.10 7.44
C LYS A 269 -13.02 -26.91 7.13
N LYS A 270 -13.71 -26.14 7.98
CA LYS A 270 -15.14 -25.83 7.81
C LYS A 270 -15.39 -25.04 6.52
N GLU A 271 -14.42 -24.22 6.15
CA GLU A 271 -14.40 -23.41 4.94
C GLU A 271 -14.47 -24.26 3.66
N TYR A 272 -14.02 -25.52 3.71
CA TYR A 272 -14.12 -26.45 2.57
C TYR A 272 -15.56 -26.83 2.24
N GLU A 273 -16.39 -27.05 3.25
CA GLU A 273 -17.80 -27.37 3.04
C GLU A 273 -18.56 -26.18 2.42
N ILE A 274 -18.17 -24.95 2.78
CA ILE A 274 -18.72 -23.72 2.16
C ILE A 274 -18.30 -23.66 0.69
N ALA A 275 -17.01 -23.87 0.39
CA ALA A 275 -16.52 -23.92 -0.99
C ALA A 275 -17.19 -25.03 -1.81
N ARG A 276 -17.44 -26.20 -1.22
CA ARG A 276 -18.14 -27.32 -1.86
C ARG A 276 -19.59 -26.94 -2.22
N LYS A 277 -20.31 -26.24 -1.33
CA LYS A 277 -21.67 -25.72 -1.64
C LYS A 277 -21.65 -24.73 -2.80
N ILE A 278 -20.71 -23.77 -2.78
CA ILE A 278 -20.56 -22.76 -3.83
C ILE A 278 -20.28 -23.45 -5.17
N THR A 279 -19.26 -24.30 -5.22
CA THR A 279 -18.85 -25.01 -6.44
C THR A 279 -19.96 -25.92 -6.96
N LYS A 280 -20.66 -26.65 -6.09
CA LYS A 280 -21.83 -27.45 -6.49
C LYS A 280 -22.93 -26.60 -7.16
N GLY A 281 -23.23 -25.42 -6.62
CA GLY A 281 -24.16 -24.48 -7.26
C GLY A 281 -23.71 -24.04 -8.65
N VAL A 282 -22.39 -23.83 -8.83
CA VAL A 282 -21.81 -23.53 -10.14
C VAL A 282 -21.92 -24.72 -11.10
N GLU A 283 -21.66 -25.95 -10.64
CA GLU A 283 -21.80 -27.17 -11.46
C GLU A 283 -23.24 -27.38 -11.93
N GLU A 284 -24.22 -27.18 -11.04
CA GLU A 284 -25.64 -27.37 -11.34
C GLU A 284 -26.18 -26.35 -12.34
N ILE A 285 -25.83 -25.06 -12.16
CA ILE A 285 -26.36 -23.97 -13.00
C ILE A 285 -25.64 -23.88 -14.35
N TYR A 286 -24.32 -24.06 -14.37
CA TYR A 286 -23.51 -23.82 -15.57
C TYR A 286 -22.99 -25.09 -16.24
N HIS A 287 -23.32 -26.27 -15.71
CA HIS A 287 -22.92 -27.58 -16.24
C HIS A 287 -21.40 -27.72 -16.43
N LEU A 288 -20.63 -27.08 -15.54
CA LEU A 288 -19.18 -27.19 -15.48
C LEU A 288 -18.80 -28.37 -14.59
N LYS A 289 -17.73 -29.08 -14.95
CA LYS A 289 -17.13 -30.08 -14.07
C LYS A 289 -16.04 -29.40 -13.25
N ILE A 290 -16.17 -29.38 -11.93
CA ILE A 290 -15.22 -28.72 -11.03
C ILE A 290 -14.36 -29.77 -10.32
N PRO A 291 -13.05 -29.84 -10.60
CA PRO A 291 -12.13 -30.71 -9.88
C PRO A 291 -12.06 -30.39 -8.37
N GLU A 292 -11.78 -31.36 -7.51
CA GLU A 292 -11.63 -31.12 -6.05
C GLU A 292 -10.52 -30.11 -5.73
N ALA A 293 -9.49 -29.99 -6.57
CA ALA A 293 -8.45 -28.95 -6.42
C ALA A 293 -9.00 -27.52 -6.58
N GLU A 294 -10.05 -27.32 -7.38
CA GLU A 294 -10.76 -26.04 -7.50
C GLU A 294 -11.60 -25.74 -6.25
N VAL A 295 -12.23 -26.76 -5.67
CA VAL A 295 -12.91 -26.62 -4.37
C VAL A 295 -11.89 -26.20 -3.31
N GLY A 296 -10.72 -26.83 -3.29
CA GLY A 296 -9.59 -26.44 -2.45
C GLY A 296 -9.16 -24.99 -2.68
N TYR A 297 -9.04 -24.55 -3.93
CA TYR A 297 -8.69 -23.16 -4.29
C TYR A 297 -9.71 -22.14 -3.77
N ILE A 298 -11.00 -22.37 -3.97
CA ILE A 298 -12.07 -21.50 -3.43
C ILE A 298 -12.04 -21.50 -1.88
N SER A 299 -11.76 -22.66 -1.27
CA SER A 299 -11.61 -22.76 0.19
C SER A 299 -10.46 -21.91 0.73
N LEU A 300 -9.35 -21.80 0.00
CA LEU A 300 -8.23 -20.95 0.39
C LEU A 300 -8.63 -19.47 0.44
N HIS A 301 -9.43 -19.00 -0.52
CA HIS A 301 -9.95 -17.63 -0.51
C HIS A 301 -10.89 -17.36 0.65
N ILE A 302 -11.73 -18.34 1.02
CA ILE A 302 -12.59 -18.25 2.22
C ILE A 302 -11.73 -18.23 3.50
N LEU A 303 -10.72 -19.09 3.60
CA LEU A 303 -9.78 -19.15 4.73
C LEU A 303 -8.95 -17.87 4.90
N GLY A 304 -8.64 -17.20 3.78
CA GLY A 304 -7.90 -15.93 3.74
C GLY A 304 -8.81 -14.70 3.87
N SER A 305 -10.13 -14.87 3.91
CA SER A 305 -11.12 -13.81 3.97
C SER A 305 -11.44 -13.38 5.40
N LYS A 306 -11.79 -12.10 5.56
CA LYS A 306 -12.34 -11.59 6.83
C LYS A 306 -13.83 -11.93 6.91
N MET A 307 -14.22 -12.57 8.01
CA MET A 307 -15.64 -12.73 8.34
C MET A 307 -16.21 -11.40 8.82
N GLN A 308 -17.47 -11.13 8.48
CA GLN A 308 -18.25 -10.05 9.06
C GLN A 308 -18.68 -10.44 10.48
N GLN A 309 -17.74 -10.45 11.41
CA GLN A 309 -18.06 -10.48 12.83
C GLN A 309 -18.31 -9.05 13.25
N GLY A 310 -19.56 -8.73 13.62
CA GLY A 310 -19.90 -7.42 14.17
C GLY A 310 -19.00 -7.11 15.36
N PHE A 311 -18.02 -6.24 15.16
CA PHE A 311 -17.09 -5.83 16.20
C PHE A 311 -17.83 -4.91 17.17
N THR A 312 -18.30 -5.49 18.26
CA THR A 312 -18.75 -4.75 19.44
C THR A 312 -17.84 -5.10 20.60
N ILE A 313 -17.52 -4.11 21.44
CA ILE A 313 -16.65 -4.30 22.62
C ILE A 313 -17.19 -5.45 23.49
N ASP A 314 -18.51 -5.59 23.57
CA ASP A 314 -19.23 -6.62 24.34
C ASP A 314 -18.97 -8.07 23.87
N LYS A 315 -18.43 -8.28 22.65
CA LYS A 315 -18.10 -9.61 22.11
C LYS A 315 -16.59 -9.93 22.15
N SER A 316 -15.77 -9.02 22.66
CA SER A 316 -14.31 -9.16 22.62
C SER A 316 -13.80 -10.37 23.40
N GLU A 317 -14.31 -10.62 24.61
CA GLU A 317 -13.91 -11.77 25.44
C GLU A 317 -14.24 -13.11 24.75
N ASP A 318 -15.46 -13.23 24.21
CA ASP A 318 -15.92 -14.39 23.44
C ASP A 318 -15.03 -14.70 22.23
N ILE A 319 -14.65 -13.67 21.48
CA ILE A 319 -13.77 -13.79 20.30
C ILE A 319 -12.38 -14.24 20.73
N ILE A 320 -11.85 -13.63 21.79
CA ILE A 320 -10.56 -14.00 22.36
C ILE A 320 -10.63 -15.47 22.78
N GLU A 321 -11.60 -15.88 23.60
CA GLU A 321 -11.71 -17.25 24.11
C GLU A 321 -11.82 -18.32 23.02
N LYS A 322 -12.61 -18.08 21.97
CA LYS A 322 -12.82 -19.02 20.86
C LYS A 322 -11.68 -19.04 19.84
N SER A 323 -10.69 -18.15 19.97
CA SER A 323 -9.55 -18.08 19.05
C SER A 323 -8.51 -19.17 19.30
N ASP A 324 -7.83 -19.59 18.23
CA ASP A 324 -6.70 -20.52 18.28
C ASP A 324 -5.60 -19.97 19.21
N ASP A 325 -5.12 -20.81 20.14
CA ASP A 325 -4.12 -20.43 21.13
C ASP A 325 -2.84 -19.87 20.49
N HIS A 326 -2.41 -20.43 19.35
CA HIS A 326 -1.22 -19.94 18.64
C HIS A 326 -1.43 -18.54 18.07
N VAL A 327 -2.62 -18.24 17.54
CA VAL A 327 -2.95 -16.89 17.01
C VAL A 327 -3.00 -15.88 18.15
N ARG A 328 -3.57 -16.27 19.30
CA ARG A 328 -3.65 -15.42 20.50
C ARG A 328 -2.27 -15.12 21.09
N VAL A 329 -1.40 -16.13 21.18
CA VAL A 329 -0.01 -15.97 21.61
C VAL A 329 0.74 -15.04 20.66
N LEU A 330 0.63 -15.26 19.36
CA LEU A 330 1.24 -14.38 18.35
C LEU A 330 0.77 -12.93 18.52
N ALA A 331 -0.54 -12.70 18.65
CA ALA A 331 -1.11 -11.35 18.83
C ALA A 331 -0.51 -10.64 20.05
N LYS A 332 -0.41 -11.32 21.19
CA LYS A 332 0.18 -10.77 22.41
C LYS A 332 1.67 -10.47 22.28
N GLU A 333 2.43 -11.35 21.62
CA GLU A 333 3.86 -11.09 21.37
C GLU A 333 4.07 -9.92 20.41
N ILE A 334 3.23 -9.81 19.38
CA ILE A 334 3.21 -8.67 18.44
C ILE A 334 2.93 -7.36 19.20
N ILE A 335 1.88 -7.30 20.02
CA ILE A 335 1.56 -6.12 20.84
C ILE A 335 2.73 -5.74 21.74
N ASN A 336 3.35 -6.72 22.39
CA ASN A 336 4.46 -6.49 23.29
C ASN A 336 5.68 -5.93 22.56
N LEU A 337 6.07 -6.55 21.45
CA LEU A 337 7.22 -6.13 20.66
C LEU A 337 7.00 -4.70 20.14
N VAL A 338 5.86 -4.45 19.50
CA VAL A 338 5.53 -3.14 18.93
C VAL A 338 5.40 -2.08 20.01
N GLY A 339 4.80 -2.39 21.17
CA GLY A 339 4.73 -1.48 22.31
C GLY A 339 6.11 -1.08 22.84
N ILE A 340 7.05 -2.02 22.90
CA ILE A 340 8.44 -1.73 23.30
C ILE A 340 9.14 -0.84 22.27
N VAL A 341 8.94 -1.11 20.98
CA VAL A 341 9.49 -0.30 19.89
C VAL A 341 8.96 1.13 19.93
N LEU A 342 7.65 1.29 20.09
CA LEU A 342 6.98 2.58 20.19
C LEU A 342 7.14 3.25 21.57
N SER A 343 7.78 2.57 22.52
CA SER A 343 7.90 3.00 23.93
C SER A 343 6.55 3.39 24.53
N THR A 344 5.51 2.61 24.21
CA THR A 344 4.13 2.82 24.64
C THR A 344 3.59 1.50 25.15
N ASP A 345 3.01 1.49 26.36
CA ASP A 345 2.26 0.33 26.80
C ASP A 345 1.03 0.17 25.90
N LEU A 346 0.83 -1.01 25.32
CA LEU A 346 -0.30 -1.34 24.46
C LEU A 346 -1.10 -2.54 25.00
N HIS A 347 -0.66 -3.17 26.09
CA HIS A 347 -1.26 -4.40 26.64
C HIS A 347 -2.69 -4.19 27.13
N SER A 348 -3.00 -3.00 27.62
CA SER A 348 -4.32 -2.66 28.14
C SER A 348 -5.38 -2.42 27.06
N ASP A 349 -5.02 -2.37 25.77
CA ASP A 349 -5.98 -2.12 24.69
C ASP A 349 -6.60 -3.44 24.20
N GLN A 350 -7.76 -3.79 24.78
CA GLN A 350 -8.54 -4.98 24.39
C GLN A 350 -9.04 -4.92 22.94
N GLN A 351 -9.31 -3.72 22.40
CA GLN A 351 -9.73 -3.56 21.02
C GLN A 351 -8.57 -3.88 20.06
N LEU A 352 -7.34 -3.50 20.41
CA LEU A 352 -6.14 -3.87 19.68
C LEU A 352 -5.95 -5.39 19.66
N LEU A 353 -6.01 -6.04 20.83
CA LEU A 353 -5.84 -7.50 20.93
C LEU A 353 -6.89 -8.25 20.10
N THR A 354 -8.16 -7.90 20.28
CA THR A 354 -9.26 -8.53 19.54
C THR A 354 -9.12 -8.29 18.03
N GLY A 355 -8.84 -7.04 17.63
CA GLY A 355 -8.66 -6.68 16.23
C GLY A 355 -7.49 -7.43 15.58
N LEU A 356 -6.37 -7.58 16.28
CA LEU A 356 -5.23 -8.36 15.80
C LEU A 356 -5.56 -9.86 15.69
N ILE A 357 -6.26 -10.45 16.66
CA ILE A 357 -6.65 -11.88 16.57
C ILE A 357 -7.51 -12.13 15.32
N LEU A 358 -8.49 -11.26 15.07
CA LEU A 358 -9.37 -11.34 13.90
C LEU A 358 -8.61 -11.13 12.58
N HIS A 359 -7.57 -10.29 12.58
CA HIS A 359 -6.76 -10.02 11.39
C HIS A 359 -5.72 -11.12 11.14
N LEU A 360 -5.07 -11.62 12.18
CA LEU A 360 -3.93 -12.53 12.09
C LEU A 360 -4.32 -13.91 11.55
N ARG A 361 -5.47 -14.47 11.95
CA ARG A 361 -5.92 -15.78 11.44
C ARG A 361 -5.99 -15.80 9.89
N PRO A 362 -6.72 -14.90 9.23
CA PRO A 362 -6.76 -14.88 7.77
C PRO A 362 -5.42 -14.42 7.17
N THR A 363 -4.66 -13.52 7.81
CA THR A 363 -3.30 -13.15 7.35
C THR A 363 -2.34 -14.35 7.30
N ILE A 364 -2.31 -15.19 8.33
CA ILE A 364 -1.46 -16.39 8.37
C ILE A 364 -1.83 -17.34 7.22
N ASN A 365 -3.13 -17.55 6.98
CA ASN A 365 -3.58 -18.37 5.86
C ASN A 365 -3.17 -17.77 4.51
N ARG A 366 -3.36 -16.45 4.32
CA ARG A 366 -2.96 -15.77 3.08
C ARG A 366 -1.47 -15.95 2.81
N LEU A 367 -0.62 -15.65 3.79
CA LEU A 367 0.83 -15.78 3.67
C LEU A 367 1.27 -17.23 3.46
N LYS A 368 0.67 -18.19 4.18
CA LYS A 368 0.99 -19.62 4.06
C LYS A 368 0.68 -20.18 2.66
N TYR A 369 -0.41 -19.72 2.05
CA TYR A 369 -0.90 -20.24 0.77
C TYR A 369 -0.60 -19.31 -0.43
N GLY A 370 0.20 -18.26 -0.22
CA GLY A 370 0.59 -17.32 -1.28
C GLY A 370 -0.58 -16.51 -1.85
N LEU A 371 -1.61 -16.26 -1.04
CA LEU A 371 -2.69 -15.33 -1.41
C LEU A 371 -2.21 -13.90 -1.19
N ARG A 372 -2.51 -13.02 -2.14
CA ARG A 372 -2.15 -11.60 -2.07
C ARG A 372 -3.33 -10.79 -1.55
N LEU A 373 -3.03 -9.81 -0.72
CA LEU A 373 -3.96 -8.76 -0.31
C LEU A 373 -3.21 -7.43 -0.45
N LYS A 374 -3.74 -6.52 -1.28
CA LYS A 374 -3.20 -5.18 -1.42
C LYS A 374 -3.78 -4.25 -0.36
N ASN A 375 -2.97 -3.36 0.17
CA ASN A 375 -3.39 -2.28 1.01
C ASN A 375 -3.36 -0.98 0.19
N PRO A 376 -4.53 -0.39 -0.16
CA PRO A 376 -4.59 0.83 -0.97
C PRO A 376 -3.95 2.05 -0.27
N LEU A 377 -3.67 1.96 1.03
CA LEU A 377 -3.07 3.02 1.83
C LEU A 377 -1.58 2.76 2.14
N LEU A 378 -0.94 1.74 1.56
CA LEU A 378 0.45 1.37 1.86
C LEU A 378 1.40 2.57 1.77
N ASP A 379 1.44 3.24 0.62
CA ASP A 379 2.33 4.38 0.38
C ASP A 379 2.01 5.57 1.30
N GLU A 380 0.72 5.82 1.54
CA GLU A 380 0.27 6.88 2.44
C GLU A 380 0.69 6.59 3.89
N ILE A 381 0.59 5.34 4.34
CA ILE A 381 1.00 4.91 5.68
C ILE A 381 2.52 5.04 5.83
N LYS A 382 3.30 4.60 4.84
CA LYS A 382 4.76 4.73 4.85
C LYS A 382 5.19 6.20 4.90
N LEU A 383 4.50 7.07 4.16
CA LEU A 383 4.80 8.50 4.12
C LEU A 383 4.39 9.24 5.40
N LYS A 384 3.17 9.03 5.90
CA LYS A 384 2.59 9.79 7.03
C LYS A 384 2.92 9.19 8.39
N TYR A 385 3.06 7.86 8.49
CA TYR A 385 3.25 7.13 9.75
C TYR A 385 4.46 6.18 9.74
N PRO A 386 5.65 6.61 9.28
CA PRO A 386 6.81 5.73 9.11
C PRO A 386 7.29 5.08 10.41
N SER A 387 7.13 5.75 11.56
CA SER A 387 7.46 5.16 12.87
C SER A 387 6.52 4.01 13.25
N ILE A 388 5.23 4.12 12.91
CA ILE A 388 4.24 3.07 13.19
C ILE A 388 4.43 1.92 12.22
N PHE A 389 4.64 2.23 10.93
CA PHE A 389 4.94 1.23 9.90
C PHE A 389 6.20 0.43 10.25
N GLY A 390 7.29 1.10 10.60
CA GLY A 390 8.51 0.42 11.04
C GLY A 390 8.31 -0.40 12.32
N ALA A 391 7.58 0.12 13.30
CA ALA A 391 7.28 -0.68 14.49
C ALA A 391 6.47 -1.93 14.14
N ALA A 392 5.44 -1.81 13.29
CA ALA A 392 4.68 -2.94 12.79
C ALA A 392 5.55 -3.92 11.99
N TRP A 393 6.50 -3.42 11.18
CA TRP A 393 7.45 -4.25 10.44
C TRP A 393 8.26 -5.17 11.34
N SER A 394 8.62 -4.71 12.54
CA SER A 394 9.34 -5.55 13.52
C SER A 394 8.57 -6.82 13.89
N SER A 395 7.24 -6.86 13.71
CA SER A 395 6.44 -8.07 13.93
C SER A 395 6.72 -9.19 12.93
N SER A 396 7.28 -8.89 11.75
CA SER A 396 7.58 -9.89 10.70
C SER A 396 8.42 -11.06 11.21
N VAL A 397 9.30 -10.78 12.18
CA VAL A 397 10.18 -11.76 12.81
C VAL A 397 9.41 -12.82 13.59
N LEU A 398 8.24 -12.46 14.12
CA LEU A 398 7.39 -13.38 14.88
C LEU A 398 6.64 -14.33 13.94
N PHE A 399 6.22 -13.87 12.77
CA PHE A 399 5.62 -14.74 11.76
C PHE A 399 6.60 -15.81 11.27
N GLU A 400 7.86 -15.44 11.04
CA GLU A 400 8.91 -16.40 10.69
C GLU A 400 9.17 -17.39 11.81
N LYS A 401 9.27 -16.91 13.06
CA LYS A 401 9.50 -17.75 14.23
C LYS A 401 8.42 -18.81 14.42
N TYR A 402 7.13 -18.43 14.34
CA TYR A 402 6.03 -19.34 14.63
C TYR A 402 5.57 -20.18 13.45
N TYR A 403 5.68 -19.66 12.22
CA TYR A 403 5.08 -20.27 11.04
C TYR A 403 6.05 -20.46 9.87
N GLY A 404 7.28 -19.94 9.94
CA GLY A 404 8.23 -19.99 8.84
C GLY A 404 7.78 -19.17 7.61
N ILE A 405 6.86 -18.22 7.79
CA ILE A 405 6.29 -17.41 6.71
C ILE A 405 6.86 -15.98 6.75
N LYS A 406 7.14 -15.44 5.56
CA LYS A 406 7.55 -14.05 5.38
C LYS A 406 6.32 -13.16 5.23
N VAL A 407 6.40 -11.94 5.75
CA VAL A 407 5.28 -10.97 5.75
C VAL A 407 5.53 -9.92 4.68
N THR A 408 4.50 -9.61 3.90
CA THR A 408 4.55 -8.57 2.85
C THR A 408 4.37 -7.17 3.43
N GLU A 409 4.80 -6.12 2.72
CA GLU A 409 4.58 -4.72 3.14
C GLU A 409 3.09 -4.40 3.33
N GLU A 410 2.23 -5.01 2.52
CA GLU A 410 0.78 -4.84 2.59
C GLU A 410 0.19 -5.30 3.92
N GLU A 411 0.61 -6.48 4.40
CA GLU A 411 0.20 -7.00 5.71
C GLU A 411 0.81 -6.16 6.85
N VAL A 412 2.06 -5.68 6.69
CA VAL A 412 2.67 -4.75 7.65
C VAL A 412 1.89 -3.44 7.73
N ALA A 413 1.39 -2.91 6.61
CA ALA A 413 0.55 -1.72 6.59
C ALA A 413 -0.77 -1.92 7.33
N TYR A 414 -1.43 -3.08 7.17
CA TYR A 414 -2.63 -3.39 7.96
C TYR A 414 -2.34 -3.49 9.46
N LEU A 415 -1.23 -4.12 9.85
CA LEU A 415 -0.78 -4.13 11.25
C LEU A 415 -0.53 -2.69 11.74
N ALA A 416 0.14 -1.86 10.94
CA ALA A 416 0.38 -0.46 11.26
C ALA A 416 -0.92 0.32 11.49
N MET A 417 -2.00 0.04 10.74
CA MET A 417 -3.31 0.65 10.96
C MET A 417 -3.90 0.27 12.34
N HIS A 418 -3.81 -1.01 12.74
CA HIS A 418 -4.26 -1.45 14.06
C HIS A 418 -3.53 -0.72 15.19
N PHE A 419 -2.20 -0.59 15.06
CA PHE A 419 -1.38 0.13 16.03
C PHE A 419 -1.62 1.63 16.02
N GLY A 420 -1.79 2.24 14.84
CA GLY A 420 -2.14 3.65 14.71
C GLY A 420 -3.44 3.96 15.43
N ALA A 421 -4.48 3.14 15.22
CA ALA A 421 -5.75 3.31 15.92
C ALA A 421 -5.61 3.15 17.45
N ALA A 422 -4.80 2.20 17.93
CA ALA A 422 -4.53 2.02 19.35
C ALA A 422 -3.79 3.21 19.98
N LEU A 423 -2.80 3.76 19.26
CA LEU A 423 -2.08 4.96 19.70
C LEU A 423 -3.00 6.18 19.75
N GLU A 424 -3.87 6.37 18.75
CA GLU A 424 -4.86 7.46 18.76
C GLU A 424 -5.83 7.32 19.93
N ARG A 425 -6.32 6.12 20.24
CA ARG A 425 -7.17 5.87 21.43
C ARG A 425 -6.44 6.16 22.76
N LYS A 426 -5.12 5.93 22.81
CA LYS A 426 -4.29 6.20 23.99
C LYS A 426 -3.80 7.64 24.09
N LYS A 427 -4.00 8.50 23.08
CA LYS A 427 -3.63 9.91 23.20
C LYS A 427 -4.39 10.55 24.36
N THR A 428 -3.65 10.86 25.42
CA THR A 428 -4.17 11.66 26.53
C THR A 428 -4.15 13.12 26.12
N LEU A 429 -5.29 13.80 26.21
CA LEU A 429 -5.35 15.25 26.01
C LEU A 429 -4.46 15.94 27.05
N THR A 430 -3.55 16.79 26.59
CA THR A 430 -2.77 17.66 27.47
C THR A 430 -3.70 18.70 28.05
N ARG A 431 -3.83 18.73 29.38
CA ARG A 431 -4.70 19.68 30.06
C ARG A 431 -3.94 20.97 30.32
N ALA A 432 -4.39 22.04 29.71
CA ALA A 432 -3.78 23.34 29.83
C ALA A 432 -4.65 24.31 30.61
N VAL A 433 -3.99 25.17 31.37
CA VAL A 433 -4.61 26.34 31.99
C VAL A 433 -4.08 27.58 31.29
N ILE A 434 -4.97 28.49 30.88
CA ILE A 434 -4.59 29.77 30.31
C ILE A 434 -4.58 30.84 31.40
N VAL A 435 -3.46 31.56 31.53
CA VAL A 435 -3.32 32.70 32.44
C VAL A 435 -3.18 33.98 31.62
N CYS A 436 -4.07 34.94 31.83
CA CYS A 436 -4.10 36.17 31.04
C CYS A 436 -4.22 37.43 31.91
N SER A 437 -3.55 38.51 31.48
CA SER A 437 -3.67 39.84 32.08
C SER A 437 -4.69 40.76 31.38
N SER A 438 -5.08 40.42 30.14
CA SER A 438 -5.81 41.32 29.22
C SER A 438 -7.33 41.14 29.19
N GLY A 439 -7.90 40.38 30.14
CA GLY A 439 -9.34 40.17 30.28
C GLY A 439 -9.86 38.86 29.68
N ILE A 440 -11.12 38.51 29.98
CA ILE A 440 -11.73 37.21 29.65
C ILE A 440 -11.90 37.01 28.13
N GLY A 441 -12.18 38.08 27.36
CA GLY A 441 -12.47 38.00 25.92
C GLY A 441 -11.28 37.57 25.04
N THR A 442 -10.08 38.12 25.28
CA THR A 442 -8.86 37.74 24.55
C THR A 442 -8.40 36.33 24.93
N ALA A 443 -8.55 35.95 26.19
CA ALA A 443 -8.21 34.62 26.67
C ALA A 443 -9.14 33.53 26.07
N GLN A 444 -10.42 33.84 25.88
CA GLN A 444 -11.36 32.93 25.20
C GLN A 444 -11.01 32.73 23.73
N LEU A 445 -10.62 33.80 23.02
CA LEU A 445 -10.18 33.70 21.62
C LEU A 445 -8.90 32.87 21.49
N ALA A 446 -7.95 33.08 22.41
CA ALA A 446 -6.74 32.26 22.49
C ALA A 446 -7.07 30.79 22.75
N ALA A 447 -7.99 30.50 23.68
CA ALA A 447 -8.44 29.14 23.98
C ALA A 447 -9.03 28.45 22.73
N VAL A 448 -10.00 29.10 22.07
CA VAL A 448 -10.66 28.56 20.87
C VAL A 448 -9.65 28.31 19.75
N ARG A 449 -8.73 29.26 19.50
CA ARG A 449 -7.69 29.10 18.49
C ARG A 449 -6.74 27.94 18.83
N LEU A 450 -6.36 27.80 20.09
CA LEU A 450 -5.47 26.74 20.54
C LEU A 450 -6.12 25.35 20.44
N GLU A 451 -7.36 25.18 20.90
CA GLU A 451 -8.08 23.90 20.81
C GLU A 451 -8.38 23.52 19.36
N HIS A 452 -8.72 24.49 18.50
CA HIS A 452 -8.90 24.22 17.07
C HIS A 452 -7.57 23.87 16.36
N SER A 453 -6.45 24.46 16.81
CA SER A 453 -5.15 24.26 16.15
C SER A 453 -4.38 23.07 16.71
N ILE A 454 -4.73 22.55 17.89
CA ILE A 454 -3.96 21.52 18.60
C ILE A 454 -4.96 20.48 19.12
N SER A 455 -5.14 19.40 18.36
CA SER A 455 -6.16 18.38 18.62
C SER A 455 -5.96 17.59 19.91
N ASP A 456 -4.73 17.54 20.44
CA ASP A 456 -4.34 16.88 21.68
C ASP A 456 -4.20 17.84 22.86
N LEU A 457 -4.77 19.05 22.77
CA LEU A 457 -4.81 20.06 23.84
C LEU A 457 -6.26 20.28 24.30
N LYS A 458 -6.47 20.25 25.61
CA LYS A 458 -7.73 20.63 26.25
C LYS A 458 -7.51 21.78 27.21
N ILE A 459 -8.19 22.90 27.01
CA ILE A 459 -8.17 24.02 27.95
C ILE A 459 -9.15 23.69 29.07
N ILE A 460 -8.63 23.42 30.26
CA ILE A 460 -9.45 23.05 31.41
C ILE A 460 -9.88 24.25 32.25
N GLU A 461 -9.15 25.37 32.15
CA GLU A 461 -9.43 26.59 32.90
C GLU A 461 -8.79 27.82 32.25
N ILE A 462 -9.43 28.97 32.37
CA ILE A 462 -8.92 30.28 31.98
C ILE A 462 -8.98 31.20 33.20
N THR A 463 -7.83 31.66 33.69
CA THR A 463 -7.74 32.47 34.89
C THR A 463 -6.94 33.76 34.70
N SER A 464 -7.11 34.69 35.63
CA SER A 464 -6.31 35.91 35.73
C SER A 464 -5.03 35.66 36.53
N VAL A 465 -4.02 36.52 36.39
CA VAL A 465 -2.82 36.45 37.24
C VAL A 465 -3.14 36.61 38.73
N ASN A 466 -4.20 37.37 39.08
CA ASN A 466 -4.62 37.59 40.46
C ASN A 466 -5.28 36.34 41.06
N ASP A 467 -5.89 35.51 40.21
CA ASP A 467 -6.61 34.29 40.59
C ASP A 467 -5.80 33.02 40.31
N VAL A 468 -4.53 33.16 39.92
CA VAL A 468 -3.66 32.04 39.53
C VAL A 468 -3.41 31.06 40.69
N SER A 469 -3.59 31.48 41.93
CA SER A 469 -3.50 30.61 43.11
C SER A 469 -4.56 29.50 43.11
N LYS A 470 -5.71 29.73 42.47
CA LYS A 470 -6.82 28.76 42.36
C LYS A 470 -6.48 27.57 41.48
N ILE A 471 -5.46 27.66 40.63
CA ILE A 471 -5.09 26.57 39.73
C ILE A 471 -4.37 25.43 40.47
N LYS A 472 -3.87 25.66 41.69
CA LYS A 472 -3.13 24.65 42.47
C LYS A 472 -3.95 23.40 42.78
N SER A 473 -5.27 23.50 42.85
CA SER A 473 -6.18 22.37 43.06
C SER A 473 -6.60 21.68 41.75
N LEU A 474 -6.25 22.24 40.59
CA LEU A 474 -6.60 21.67 39.29
C LEU A 474 -5.54 20.65 38.86
N ASN A 475 -5.99 19.61 38.17
CA ASN A 475 -5.12 18.61 37.58
C ASN A 475 -4.78 19.05 36.14
N TYR A 476 -3.66 19.76 35.97
CA TYR A 476 -3.18 20.28 34.70
C TYR A 476 -1.71 19.91 34.43
N ASP A 477 -1.34 20.02 33.16
CA ASP A 477 -0.07 19.55 32.62
C ASP A 477 0.82 20.70 32.16
N ILE A 478 0.22 21.82 31.76
CA ILE A 478 0.92 23.01 31.23
C ILE A 478 0.15 24.30 31.57
N ILE A 479 0.90 25.38 31.78
CA ILE A 479 0.37 26.75 31.90
C ILE A 479 0.70 27.49 30.60
N ILE A 480 -0.32 28.03 29.94
CA ILE A 480 -0.17 28.89 28.77
C ILE A 480 -0.43 30.32 29.23
N SER A 481 0.55 31.19 29.13
CA SER A 481 0.46 32.53 29.71
C SER A 481 0.69 33.61 28.66
N THR A 482 -0.05 34.72 28.75
CA THR A 482 0.23 35.93 27.95
C THR A 482 1.19 36.89 28.65
N ILE A 483 1.62 36.54 29.87
CA ILE A 483 2.59 37.29 30.67
C ILE A 483 3.67 36.36 31.25
N PRO A 484 4.89 36.86 31.55
CA PRO A 484 5.90 36.06 32.21
C PRO A 484 5.45 35.62 33.61
N LEU A 485 5.47 34.31 33.88
CA LEU A 485 5.21 33.72 35.20
C LEU A 485 6.46 32.95 35.67
N ARG A 486 6.74 32.99 36.98
CA ARG A 486 7.88 32.29 37.61
C ARG A 486 7.42 31.55 38.86
N GLY A 487 8.12 30.48 39.23
CA GLY A 487 7.89 29.75 40.49
C GLY A 487 6.72 28.75 40.46
N TYR A 488 6.48 28.09 39.32
CA TYR A 488 5.47 27.04 39.18
C TYR A 488 6.13 25.68 38.88
N ASP A 489 5.57 24.62 39.46
CA ASP A 489 6.08 23.24 39.31
C ASP A 489 5.76 22.62 37.94
N LYS A 490 4.91 23.29 37.16
CA LYS A 490 4.50 22.87 35.82
C LYS A 490 5.07 23.81 34.75
N PRO A 491 5.32 23.32 33.52
CA PRO A 491 5.83 24.15 32.43
C PRO A 491 4.95 25.37 32.16
N VAL A 492 5.59 26.53 31.95
CA VAL A 492 4.92 27.76 31.55
C VAL A 492 5.36 28.12 30.13
N VAL A 493 4.42 28.21 29.20
CA VAL A 493 4.66 28.65 27.83
C VAL A 493 4.09 30.04 27.63
N LEU A 494 4.97 31.00 27.34
CA LEU A 494 4.61 32.38 27.03
C LEU A 494 4.15 32.48 25.58
N ILE A 495 2.98 33.08 25.36
CA ILE A 495 2.36 33.28 24.04
C ILE A 495 1.89 34.71 23.83
N ASN A 496 1.62 35.08 22.57
CA ASN A 496 0.92 36.31 22.25
C ASN A 496 -0.61 36.15 22.52
N PRO A 497 -1.32 37.18 23.02
CA PRO A 497 -2.78 37.14 23.20
C PRO A 497 -3.59 36.71 21.96
N LEU A 498 -3.10 36.98 20.75
CA LEU A 498 -3.76 36.57 19.50
C LEU A 498 -3.29 35.20 18.95
N VAL A 499 -2.39 34.53 19.68
CA VAL A 499 -1.82 33.21 19.36
C VAL A 499 -1.26 33.14 17.93
N SER A 500 0.05 33.35 17.80
CA SER A 500 0.73 33.19 16.51
C SER A 500 0.94 31.71 16.15
N ASP A 501 1.18 31.40 14.88
CA ASP A 501 1.50 30.02 14.46
C ASP A 501 2.81 29.53 15.09
N ARG A 502 3.73 30.44 15.41
CA ARG A 502 4.94 30.14 16.18
C ARG A 502 4.61 29.72 17.62
N ASP A 503 3.61 30.34 18.25
CA ASP A 503 3.14 29.97 19.58
C ASP A 503 2.53 28.56 19.58
N ILE A 504 1.72 28.25 18.57
CA ILE A 504 1.16 26.90 18.35
C ILE A 504 2.27 25.86 18.19
N GLN A 505 3.30 26.16 17.38
CA GLN A 505 4.45 25.26 17.22
C GLN A 505 5.22 25.04 18.53
N ASN A 506 5.40 26.08 19.35
CA ASN A 506 6.09 25.97 20.64
C ASN A 506 5.30 25.12 21.63
N ILE A 507 3.98 25.30 21.69
CA ILE A 507 3.10 24.49 22.54
C ILE A 507 3.13 23.02 22.09
N ARG A 508 3.03 22.76 20.78
CA ARG A 508 3.14 21.38 20.23
C ARG A 508 4.46 20.71 20.58
N LYS A 509 5.59 21.43 20.53
CA LYS A 509 6.90 20.90 20.97
C LYS A 509 6.88 20.48 22.44
N TYR A 510 6.22 21.25 23.31
CA TYR A 510 6.07 20.91 24.72
C TYR A 510 5.17 19.68 24.94
N ILE A 511 4.01 19.64 24.29
CA ILE A 511 3.06 18.50 24.37
C ILE A 511 3.75 17.18 23.98
N ASN A 512 4.54 17.21 22.91
CA ASN A 512 5.30 16.05 22.45
C ASN A 512 6.38 15.59 23.45
N ASN A 513 6.98 16.51 24.21
CA ASN A 513 7.99 16.18 25.23
C ASN A 513 7.36 15.68 26.55
N VAL A 514 6.17 16.16 26.90
CA VAL A 514 5.44 15.76 28.13
C VAL A 514 4.73 14.40 27.95
N SER A 515 4.24 14.10 26.75
CA SER A 515 3.62 12.80 26.45
C SER A 515 4.63 11.64 26.49
N GLY A 516 5.92 11.92 26.25
CA GLY A 516 7.01 10.94 26.37
C GLY A 516 7.47 10.63 27.81
N THR A 517 7.08 11.44 28.80
CA THR A 517 7.61 11.34 30.18
C THR A 517 6.63 10.76 31.20
N LYS A 518 5.35 10.59 30.87
CA LYS A 518 4.32 10.18 31.85
C LYS A 518 4.11 8.66 32.04
N ASN A 519 4.72 7.79 31.23
CA ASN A 519 4.48 6.34 31.28
C ASN A 519 5.69 5.45 31.61
N PHE A 520 6.73 5.99 32.25
CA PHE A 520 7.83 5.17 32.74
C PHE A 520 8.10 5.48 34.21
N GLN A 521 7.57 4.64 35.09
CA GLN A 521 8.36 4.30 36.28
C GLN A 521 9.66 3.70 35.76
N SER A 522 10.74 4.30 36.20
CA SER A 522 12.11 3.95 35.89
C SER A 522 12.40 2.51 36.30
N ASP A 523 12.21 1.57 35.38
CA ASP A 523 13.20 0.51 35.27
C ASP A 523 14.48 1.20 34.80
N SER A 524 15.39 1.34 35.75
CA SER A 524 16.75 1.82 35.60
C SER A 524 17.31 1.49 34.22
N LEU A 525 17.74 2.54 33.52
CA LEU A 525 18.62 2.47 32.36
C LEU A 525 19.87 1.67 32.76
N GLU A 526 19.82 0.34 32.62
CA GLU A 526 21.04 -0.46 32.53
C GLU A 526 21.82 0.04 31.31
N GLY A 527 23.06 0.46 31.58
CA GLY A 527 24.02 1.16 30.71
C GLY A 527 24.19 0.72 29.25
N PRO A 528 25.09 1.39 28.51
CA PRO A 528 25.34 1.10 27.10
C PRO A 528 25.84 -0.34 26.96
N HIS A 529 25.05 -1.21 26.31
CA HIS A 529 25.50 -2.57 26.00
C HIS A 529 26.41 -2.55 24.75
N PRO A 530 27.72 -2.86 24.87
CA PRO A 530 28.66 -2.76 23.76
C PRO A 530 28.59 -3.90 22.72
N ALA A 531 27.57 -4.78 22.77
CA ALA A 531 27.63 -6.07 22.05
C ALA A 531 27.00 -6.06 20.64
N LEU A 532 26.12 -5.10 20.31
CA LEU A 532 25.41 -5.09 19.03
C LEU A 532 26.16 -4.34 17.92
N TYR A 533 26.80 -3.24 18.28
CA TYR A 533 27.52 -2.38 17.35
C TYR A 533 29.01 -2.53 17.58
N SER A 534 29.79 -2.61 16.50
CA SER A 534 31.25 -2.54 16.55
C SER A 534 31.72 -1.58 15.47
N LYS A 535 32.79 -0.84 15.73
CA LYS A 535 33.33 0.16 14.79
C LYS A 535 33.81 -0.49 13.50
N GLU A 536 34.25 -1.74 13.60
CA GLU A 536 34.75 -2.57 12.50
C GLU A 536 33.64 -2.98 11.52
N LEU A 537 32.37 -2.86 11.93
CA LEU A 537 31.19 -3.15 11.11
C LEU A 537 30.46 -1.86 10.66
N ILE A 538 31.12 -0.70 10.76
CA ILE A 538 30.56 0.59 10.33
C ILE A 538 31.39 1.13 9.17
N TYR A 539 30.72 1.32 8.03
CA TYR A 539 31.34 1.69 6.77
C TYR A 539 30.74 3.01 6.24
N PRO A 540 31.35 4.16 6.55
CA PRO A 540 30.85 5.45 6.10
C PRO A 540 31.21 5.75 4.63
N GLN A 541 30.27 6.36 3.89
CA GLN A 541 30.49 6.97 2.57
C GLN A 541 31.09 6.02 1.50
N ILE A 542 30.60 4.78 1.44
CA ILE A 542 31.06 3.80 0.44
C ILE A 542 30.29 3.97 -0.87
N ALA A 543 30.99 3.92 -1.99
CA ALA A 543 30.39 3.90 -3.32
C ALA A 543 30.05 2.47 -3.75
N LEU A 544 28.76 2.16 -3.92
CA LEU A 544 28.27 0.87 -4.43
C LEU A 544 27.20 1.10 -5.51
N PRO A 545 27.10 0.20 -6.50
CA PRO A 545 26.22 0.42 -7.66
C PRO A 545 24.74 0.10 -7.39
N ASP A 546 24.45 -0.88 -6.53
CA ASP A 546 23.10 -1.42 -6.35
C ASP A 546 22.92 -2.12 -4.98
N SER A 547 21.65 -2.44 -4.68
CA SER A 547 21.24 -3.05 -3.42
C SER A 547 21.83 -4.45 -3.21
N GLU A 548 21.95 -5.25 -4.27
CA GLU A 548 22.53 -6.59 -4.19
C GLU A 548 24.00 -6.52 -3.75
N THR A 549 24.76 -5.61 -4.35
CA THR A 549 26.18 -5.41 -4.02
C THR A 549 26.34 -4.89 -2.59
N ALA A 550 25.46 -3.99 -2.13
CA ALA A 550 25.45 -3.51 -0.75
C ALA A 550 25.14 -4.61 0.27
N ILE A 551 24.18 -5.49 -0.03
CA ILE A 551 23.84 -6.64 0.82
C ILE A 551 25.02 -7.63 0.88
N ARG A 552 25.63 -7.95 -0.26
CA ARG A 552 26.81 -8.84 -0.30
C ARG A 552 27.98 -8.25 0.47
N PHE A 553 28.23 -6.94 0.34
CA PHE A 553 29.29 -6.24 1.06
C PHE A 553 29.13 -6.37 2.58
N LEU A 554 27.95 -6.00 3.12
CA LEU A 554 27.68 -6.07 4.56
C LEU A 554 27.63 -7.52 5.08
N GLY A 555 27.06 -8.44 4.30
CA GLY A 555 26.99 -9.85 4.67
C GLY A 555 28.37 -10.50 4.78
N ASN A 556 29.27 -10.19 3.84
CA ASN A 556 30.66 -10.65 3.89
C ASN A 556 31.45 -10.03 5.05
N ALA A 557 31.20 -8.76 5.37
CA ALA A 557 31.77 -8.11 6.55
C ALA A 557 31.34 -8.78 7.86
N LEU A 558 30.05 -9.11 8.00
CA LEU A 558 29.53 -9.87 9.14
C LEU A 558 30.13 -11.29 9.21
N GLU A 559 30.30 -11.97 8.08
CA GLU A 559 30.91 -13.31 8.02
C GLU A 559 32.39 -13.24 8.44
N THR A 560 33.13 -12.26 7.94
CA THR A 560 34.56 -12.04 8.28
C THR A 560 34.75 -11.77 9.78
N GLN A 561 33.81 -11.05 10.40
CA GLN A 561 33.80 -10.77 11.84
C GLN A 561 33.23 -11.92 12.69
N GLY A 562 32.93 -13.07 12.07
CA GLY A 562 32.38 -14.25 12.73
C GLY A 562 31.02 -14.04 13.37
N ALA A 563 30.24 -13.04 12.91
CA ALA A 563 28.88 -12.76 13.39
C ALA A 563 27.82 -13.65 12.73
N VAL A 564 28.13 -14.14 11.54
CA VAL A 564 27.31 -15.06 10.75
C VAL A 564 28.20 -16.10 10.07
N ILE A 565 27.60 -17.19 9.61
CA ILE A 565 28.27 -18.20 8.77
C ILE A 565 27.96 -17.97 7.28
N LYS A 566 28.74 -18.63 6.42
CA LYS A 566 28.56 -18.65 4.97
C LYS A 566 27.12 -18.95 4.57
N GLY A 567 26.58 -18.13 3.69
CA GLY A 567 25.19 -18.24 3.19
C GLY A 567 24.26 -17.15 3.72
N PHE A 568 24.64 -16.43 4.79
CA PHE A 568 23.82 -15.35 5.35
C PHE A 568 23.48 -14.26 4.31
N ALA A 569 24.48 -13.75 3.58
CA ALA A 569 24.26 -12.72 2.55
C ALA A 569 23.28 -13.18 1.47
N GLN A 570 23.36 -14.45 1.07
CA GLN A 570 22.47 -15.04 0.07
C GLN A 570 21.04 -15.15 0.63
N SER A 571 20.88 -15.54 1.89
CA SER A 571 19.57 -15.58 2.56
C SER A 571 18.92 -14.18 2.66
N CYS A 572 19.71 -13.12 2.90
CA CYS A 572 19.23 -11.73 2.86
C CYS A 572 18.68 -11.39 1.46
N LEU A 573 19.41 -11.72 0.40
CA LEU A 573 18.97 -11.45 -0.98
C LEU A 573 17.69 -12.20 -1.35
N GLU A 574 17.56 -13.45 -0.92
CA GLU A 574 16.35 -14.25 -1.15
C GLU A 574 15.14 -13.71 -0.40
N ARG A 575 15.34 -13.13 0.78
CA ARG A 575 14.31 -12.39 1.50
C ARG A 575 13.94 -11.08 0.82
N GLU A 576 14.93 -10.29 0.39
CA GLU A 576 14.72 -8.98 -0.21
C GLU A 576 13.88 -9.06 -1.50
N LYS A 577 13.94 -10.19 -2.22
CA LYS A 577 13.07 -10.47 -3.37
C LYS A 577 11.59 -10.58 -3.02
N ILE A 578 11.26 -10.93 -1.77
CA ILE A 578 9.88 -11.14 -1.32
C ILE A 578 9.33 -9.86 -0.72
N THR A 579 10.14 -9.14 0.05
CA THR A 579 9.73 -7.87 0.65
C THR A 579 10.93 -6.98 0.87
N ASN A 580 10.84 -5.74 0.37
CA ASN A 580 11.88 -4.75 0.55
C ASN A 580 11.99 -4.39 2.03
N THR A 581 13.22 -4.27 2.51
CA THR A 581 13.54 -3.89 3.89
C THR A 581 13.77 -2.37 4.03
N SER A 582 13.38 -1.61 3.01
CA SER A 582 13.35 -0.15 3.10
C SER A 582 12.19 0.30 3.99
N ILE A 583 12.46 1.28 4.83
CA ILE A 583 11.49 1.78 5.83
C ILE A 583 11.23 3.28 5.67
N GLY A 584 11.56 3.84 4.50
CA GLY A 584 11.55 5.26 4.23
C GLY A 584 12.77 6.03 4.76
N PHE A 585 12.81 7.34 4.52
CA PHE A 585 13.89 8.27 4.90
C PHE A 585 15.30 7.94 4.36
N GLY A 586 15.38 7.13 3.31
CA GLY A 586 16.66 6.67 2.77
C GLY A 586 17.30 5.53 3.55
N ILE A 587 16.53 4.79 4.36
CA ILE A 587 17.05 3.76 5.27
C ILE A 587 16.51 2.38 4.88
N ALA A 588 17.41 1.38 4.82
CA ALA A 588 17.06 -0.04 4.69
C ALA A 588 17.62 -0.89 5.84
N ILE A 589 16.94 -2.00 6.14
CA ILE A 589 17.25 -2.89 7.26
C ILE A 589 17.34 -4.37 6.79
N PRO A 590 18.27 -4.70 5.89
CA PRO A 590 18.38 -6.05 5.37
C PRO A 590 18.73 -7.04 6.49
N HIS A 591 18.14 -8.22 6.45
CA HIS A 591 18.40 -9.29 7.42
C HIS A 591 18.21 -10.65 6.80
N GLY A 592 18.96 -11.63 7.29
CA GLY A 592 19.00 -12.99 6.76
C GLY A 592 18.29 -13.98 7.68
N GLU A 593 18.36 -15.25 7.29
CA GLU A 593 17.77 -16.33 8.08
C GLU A 593 18.56 -16.60 9.37
N GLN A 594 17.83 -16.87 10.44
CA GLN A 594 18.36 -17.05 11.79
C GLN A 594 19.38 -18.18 11.96
N PRO A 595 19.27 -19.35 11.25
CA PRO A 595 20.24 -20.43 11.37
C PRO A 595 21.68 -20.03 11.00
N PHE A 596 21.85 -19.00 10.19
CA PHE A 596 23.17 -18.51 9.80
C PHE A 596 23.81 -17.58 10.85
N VAL A 597 23.04 -17.08 11.81
CA VAL A 597 23.53 -16.12 12.80
C VAL A 597 24.28 -16.85 13.91
N THR A 598 25.52 -16.47 14.19
CA THR A 598 26.31 -17.06 15.29
C THR A 598 26.22 -16.20 16.55
N ARG A 599 26.26 -14.87 16.40
CA ARG A 599 26.09 -13.90 17.49
C ARG A 599 25.31 -12.67 17.03
N PRO A 600 24.53 -12.01 17.90
CA PRO A 600 23.82 -10.78 17.58
C PRO A 600 24.77 -9.68 17.12
N SER A 601 24.53 -9.05 15.97
CA SER A 601 25.35 -7.94 15.45
C SER A 601 24.58 -7.07 14.47
N VAL A 602 24.98 -5.81 14.35
CA VAL A 602 24.47 -4.85 13.37
C VAL A 602 25.65 -4.28 12.58
N ALA A 603 25.58 -4.39 11.26
CA ALA A 603 26.52 -3.72 10.36
C ALA A 603 25.86 -2.51 9.71
N ILE A 604 26.58 -1.38 9.66
CA ILE A 604 26.06 -0.11 9.19
C ILE A 604 26.85 0.34 7.98
N LEU A 605 26.16 0.76 6.93
CA LEU A 605 26.74 1.32 5.72
C LEU A 605 26.06 2.66 5.43
N THR A 606 26.84 3.70 5.15
CA THR A 606 26.32 4.90 4.48
C THR A 606 26.92 5.00 3.09
N LEU A 607 26.09 5.31 2.10
CA LEU A 607 26.51 5.39 0.71
C LEU A 607 26.90 6.82 0.34
N ASP A 608 27.86 6.97 -0.56
CA ASP A 608 28.23 8.29 -1.11
C ASP A 608 27.13 8.89 -1.97
N LYS A 609 26.32 8.04 -2.60
CA LYS A 609 25.13 8.36 -3.39
C LYS A 609 24.01 7.37 -3.08
N PRO A 610 22.75 7.84 -3.02
CA PRO A 610 21.63 6.93 -2.88
C PRO A 610 21.54 5.93 -4.03
N ILE A 611 21.21 4.69 -3.71
CA ILE A 611 20.94 3.61 -4.67
C ILE A 611 19.45 3.29 -4.71
N THR A 612 19.00 2.72 -5.82
CA THR A 612 17.64 2.19 -5.94
C THR A 612 17.49 0.92 -5.09
N TRP A 613 16.44 0.89 -4.27
CA TRP A 613 16.13 -0.20 -3.37
C TRP A 613 14.64 -0.55 -3.50
N GLY A 614 14.33 -1.44 -4.44
CA GLY A 614 12.95 -1.57 -4.92
C GLY A 614 12.50 -0.29 -5.60
N ASP A 615 11.38 0.28 -5.15
CA ASP A 615 10.84 1.55 -5.66
C ASP A 615 11.34 2.77 -4.86
N GLU A 616 12.19 2.57 -3.84
CA GLU A 616 12.70 3.63 -2.98
C GLU A 616 14.18 3.97 -3.28
N SER A 617 14.60 5.13 -2.79
CA SER A 617 16.00 5.56 -2.81
C SER A 617 16.60 5.44 -1.42
N VAL A 618 17.68 4.67 -1.26
CA VAL A 618 18.31 4.33 0.02
C VAL A 618 19.78 4.75 0.02
N ASP A 619 20.22 5.36 1.12
CA ASP A 619 21.61 5.79 1.34
C ASP A 619 22.19 5.38 2.70
N ILE A 620 21.38 4.77 3.58
CA ILE A 620 21.81 4.24 4.88
C ILE A 620 21.28 2.81 5.03
N LEU A 621 22.15 1.87 5.39
CA LEU A 621 21.76 0.49 5.65
C LEU A 621 22.13 0.08 7.07
N PHE A 622 21.23 -0.63 7.72
CA PHE A 622 21.44 -1.33 8.99
C PHE A 622 21.21 -2.83 8.79
N MET A 623 22.24 -3.57 8.43
CA MET A 623 22.11 -5.02 8.26
C MET A 623 22.07 -5.72 9.62
N LEU A 624 21.00 -6.46 9.88
CA LEU A 624 20.77 -7.12 11.18
C LEU A 624 21.11 -8.61 11.11
N ALA A 625 22.01 -9.05 11.98
CA ALA A 625 22.29 -10.45 12.25
C ALA A 625 21.78 -10.81 13.64
N PHE A 626 20.50 -11.21 13.77
CA PHE A 626 19.89 -11.60 15.04
C PHE A 626 19.31 -13.02 14.98
N LYS A 627 19.37 -13.72 16.12
CA LYS A 627 18.42 -14.80 16.41
C LYS A 627 17.23 -14.17 17.11
N PHE A 628 16.07 -14.21 16.47
CA PHE A 628 14.89 -13.47 16.94
C PHE A 628 14.21 -14.11 18.16
N ASP A 629 14.68 -15.29 18.56
CA ASP A 629 14.35 -15.94 19.83
C ASP A 629 14.86 -15.11 21.04
N ASP A 630 15.95 -14.37 20.87
CA ASP A 630 16.50 -13.51 21.92
C ASP A 630 15.82 -12.13 21.88
N SER A 631 14.58 -12.13 22.36
CA SER A 631 13.71 -10.96 22.38
C SER A 631 14.37 -9.72 23.01
N ARG A 632 15.37 -9.87 23.89
CA ARG A 632 16.07 -8.74 24.52
C ARG A 632 16.86 -7.91 23.52
N TYR A 633 17.65 -8.53 22.63
CA TYR A 633 18.45 -7.79 21.65
C TYR A 633 17.59 -7.12 20.60
N VAL A 634 16.58 -7.83 20.11
CA VAL A 634 15.61 -7.32 19.11
C VAL A 634 14.88 -6.10 19.65
N ARG A 635 14.33 -6.20 20.88
CA ARG A 635 13.64 -5.10 21.56
C ARG A 635 14.55 -3.90 21.77
N LYS A 636 15.79 -4.12 22.25
CA LYS A 636 16.75 -3.03 22.50
C LYS A 636 17.18 -2.34 21.20
N PHE A 637 17.47 -3.11 20.14
CA PHE A 637 17.83 -2.57 18.83
C PHE A 637 16.71 -1.67 18.32
N PHE A 638 15.49 -2.21 18.14
CA PHE A 638 14.41 -1.46 17.52
C PHE A 638 13.99 -0.24 18.37
N LYS A 639 13.97 -0.34 19.70
CA LYS A 639 13.71 0.82 20.57
C LYS A 639 14.68 1.98 20.31
N ARG A 640 15.99 1.70 20.22
CA ARG A 640 17.02 2.72 19.97
C ARG A 640 16.98 3.21 18.52
N PHE A 641 16.90 2.28 17.59
CA PHE A 641 16.88 2.51 16.15
C PHE A 641 15.72 3.44 15.76
N TYR A 642 14.50 3.18 16.22
CA TYR A 642 13.36 4.04 15.90
C TYR A 642 13.38 5.37 16.64
N ALA A 643 13.91 5.44 17.86
CA ALA A 643 14.14 6.73 18.52
C ALA A 643 15.11 7.61 17.71
N MET A 644 16.15 7.00 17.14
CA MET A 644 17.13 7.67 16.29
C MET A 644 16.53 8.13 14.95
N ILE A 645 15.74 7.29 14.28
CA ILE A 645 15.16 7.64 12.97
C ILE A 645 14.14 8.77 13.05
N ARG A 646 13.46 8.93 14.20
CA ARG A 646 12.55 10.06 14.44
C ARG A 646 13.27 11.40 14.52
N ASP A 647 14.55 11.42 14.86
CA ASP A 647 15.35 12.63 14.93
C ASP A 647 16.04 12.91 13.59
N LYS A 648 15.48 13.83 12.82
CA LYS A 648 16.04 14.27 11.53
C LYS A 648 17.50 14.75 11.65
N THR A 649 17.89 15.29 12.79
CA THR A 649 19.25 15.76 13.06
C THR A 649 20.21 14.59 13.18
N LEU A 650 19.83 13.55 13.93
CA LEU A 650 20.66 12.35 14.09
C LEU A 650 20.78 11.57 12.78
N VAL A 651 19.69 11.43 12.02
CA VAL A 651 19.73 10.77 10.70
C VAL A 651 20.64 11.55 9.75
N HIS A 652 20.55 12.88 9.71
CA HIS A 652 21.44 13.70 8.89
C HIS A 652 22.91 13.61 9.33
N ALA A 653 23.17 13.52 10.64
CA ALA A 653 24.51 13.34 11.18
C ALA A 653 25.12 11.99 10.79
N ILE A 654 24.33 10.90 10.83
CA ILE A 654 24.79 9.58 10.36
C ILE A 654 25.10 9.64 8.86
N ARG A 655 24.21 10.25 8.08
CA ARG A 655 24.36 10.37 6.62
C ARG A 655 25.62 11.12 6.21
N THR A 656 26.01 12.15 6.95
CA THR A 656 27.14 13.03 6.60
C THR A 656 28.45 12.66 7.29
N ALA A 657 28.42 11.75 8.28
CA ALA A 657 29.61 11.27 8.96
C ALA A 657 30.57 10.58 8.00
N LYS A 658 31.86 10.92 8.12
CA LYS A 658 32.94 10.39 7.29
C LYS A 658 33.77 9.31 8.00
N ASP A 659 33.52 9.11 9.28
CA ASP A 659 34.26 8.19 10.14
C ASP A 659 33.28 7.29 10.93
N SER A 660 33.75 6.08 11.21
CA SER A 660 32.96 5.08 11.93
C SER A 660 32.73 5.44 13.40
N ASP A 661 33.61 6.26 13.99
CA ASP A 661 33.54 6.71 15.38
C ASP A 661 32.31 7.58 15.64
N THR A 662 32.06 8.56 14.77
CA THR A 662 30.91 9.46 14.85
C THR A 662 29.60 8.68 14.76
N ILE A 663 29.48 7.78 13.77
CA ILE A 663 28.29 6.93 13.63
C ILE A 663 28.13 6.03 14.87
N TYR A 664 29.21 5.42 15.34
CA TYR A 664 29.20 4.57 16.54
C TYR A 664 28.69 5.32 17.78
N GLN A 665 29.13 6.56 18.00
CA GLN A 665 28.66 7.40 19.11
C GLN A 665 27.16 7.67 19.01
N ILE A 666 26.68 8.04 17.81
CA ILE A 666 25.26 8.33 17.58
C ILE A 666 24.39 7.09 17.87
N VAL A 667 24.74 5.94 17.28
CA VAL A 667 23.91 4.72 17.40
C VAL A 667 23.95 4.13 18.82
N THR A 668 25.07 4.27 19.54
CA THR A 668 25.19 3.83 20.94
C THR A 668 24.67 4.84 21.96
N GLY A 669 24.42 6.09 21.58
CA GLY A 669 23.92 7.14 22.47
C GLY A 669 24.94 7.69 23.45
N LYS A 670 26.24 7.56 23.14
CA LYS A 670 27.29 8.28 23.88
C LYS A 670 27.34 9.71 23.37
N GLU A 671 27.34 10.69 24.27
CA GLU A 671 27.30 12.13 23.93
C GLU A 671 28.30 12.50 22.84
N VAL A 672 27.80 13.12 21.76
CA VAL A 672 28.62 13.80 20.77
C VAL A 672 29.25 15.00 21.47
N LYS A 673 30.54 14.90 21.81
CA LYS A 673 31.31 16.06 22.26
C LYS A 673 31.36 17.06 21.11
N HIS A 674 30.44 18.02 21.10
CA HIS A 674 30.65 19.24 20.34
C HIS A 674 31.84 19.97 20.96
N GLU A 675 33.00 19.89 20.31
CA GLU A 675 34.04 20.89 20.49
C GLU A 675 33.46 22.24 20.09
N ARG A 676 33.02 23.00 21.10
CA ARG A 676 32.84 24.44 20.97
C ARG A 676 34.22 25.04 20.80
N ASN A 677 34.64 25.25 19.57
CA ASN A 677 35.71 26.21 19.29
C ASN A 677 35.16 27.61 19.62
N TYR A 678 35.90 28.30 20.49
CA TYR A 678 35.62 29.60 21.09
C TYR A 678 35.44 30.72 20.08
#